data_AF-A0A3D0NR00-F1
#
_entry.id   AF-A0A3D0NR00-F1
#
_cell.length_a   1.000
_cell.length_b   1.000
_cell.length_c   1.000
_cell.angle_alpha   90.00
_cell.angle_beta   90.00
_cell.angle_gamma   90.00
#
_symmetry.space_group_name_H-M   'P 1'
#
loop_
_entity.id
_entity.type
_entity.pdbx_description
1 polymer ?
#
loop_
_entity_poly.entity_id
_entity_poly.type
_entity_poly.pdbx_seq_one_letter_code
_entity_poly.pdbx_strand_id
1 'polypeptide(L)'
;MNTIHKLTFRSLLMNKSRTAMTIVAIMLSCTLITVIAGMGTSGLHSLVMAEINFSGDYDVSFDGSFNDDSIDRLSRNRDVDGVYYERPVGISNIPEPKSVYKPYMLVHGLSKGAMENCFNAKLKDGRLPENDGEIVLSPMFIKYSKKTYHVGDKLTLSLGDRRMTADSSESLYHWTSYNEGEYLDSQKTKEYIIVGILDSVSRQATVHNESACVDVFTLSDNIEKTWTTKGFSGNVGKLYVSYTQNAEKNYVSATAQIIGISEEDTIRHFDNDYSYPSIETISKSNSFGIRDFYENKDLLEAKGIFRKQSAIDTITLIAVILIFIVMGTSVFIIRNSISISATEKTRLFGMLSSVGATPKQIQNSVLYEGLLLTITGVPLGIAAGLGVTFALTNITGELLKSNLNGNELIFSVPLWTMAAAALLGAATVFLSSVSVAITASKVTPIEAVRQSGSIQLKTAKKKSTYKTPKLISRLFGEGGVIAWKNMKRSKRQYRVTVVSLAISTILFLSVSTFVEAGFKIAKESIDDKKFDIYIHGYSMANWDSLRYLDEKARPNRTEEYRQFFEKVAKNSNVQSYHYSFDIGIYRFVIPEDKIYSYQTRGIPDIPQYFPPSENRNAELDIVTVDDQTYAEIVKLTGKTAQELKGKAIILNYNRWTEIHDDNSRTITYPPFLNEPEGMILHGSIMKEEDDRYPDYAGD
;
A
#
# COMPACT_ATOMS: atom_id res chain seq x y z
N MET A 1 40.10 -0.53 37.69
CA MET A 1 40.06 0.13 36.36
C MET A 1 41.48 0.24 35.81
N ASN A 2 41.74 -0.28 34.61
CA ASN A 2 43.09 -0.48 34.06
C ASN A 2 43.82 0.86 33.79
N THR A 3 45.11 0.98 34.13
CA THR A 3 45.88 2.24 34.06
C THR A 3 45.91 2.84 32.66
N ILE A 4 45.97 1.97 31.64
CA ILE A 4 45.91 2.36 30.22
C ILE A 4 44.62 3.13 29.91
N HIS A 5 43.47 2.70 30.44
CA HIS A 5 42.17 3.34 30.16
C HIS A 5 42.10 4.78 30.71
N LYS A 6 42.78 5.05 31.84
CA LYS A 6 42.92 6.43 32.39
C LYS A 6 43.77 7.31 31.47
N LEU A 7 44.81 6.76 30.84
CA LEU A 7 45.60 7.47 29.83
C LEU A 7 44.79 7.72 28.55
N THR A 8 44.03 6.73 28.07
CA THR A 8 43.12 6.86 26.93
C THR A 8 42.13 8.00 27.13
N PHE A 9 41.42 8.03 28.28
CA PHE A 9 40.45 9.08 28.61
C PHE A 9 41.10 10.47 28.67
N ARG A 10 42.26 10.61 29.33
CA ARG A 10 43.03 11.87 29.33
C ARG A 10 43.44 12.31 27.92
N SER A 11 43.82 11.38 27.04
CA SER A 11 44.21 11.73 25.65
C SER A 11 43.07 12.34 24.84
N LEU A 12 41.82 11.88 25.05
CA LEU A 12 40.63 12.43 24.40
C LEU A 12 40.29 13.85 24.90
N LEU A 13 40.50 14.11 26.19
CA LEU A 13 40.29 15.43 26.80
C LEU A 13 41.37 16.46 26.41
N MET A 14 42.57 16.02 26.04
CA MET A 14 43.62 16.89 25.48
C MET A 14 43.32 17.23 24.01
N ASN A 15 43.00 16.24 23.18
CA ASN A 15 42.82 16.43 21.73
C ASN A 15 41.39 16.89 21.35
N LYS A 16 40.83 17.87 22.10
CA LYS A 16 39.40 18.26 22.09
C LYS A 16 38.80 18.42 20.69
N SER A 17 39.46 19.15 19.79
CA SER A 17 38.97 19.38 18.41
C SER A 17 38.81 18.09 17.60
N ARG A 18 39.80 17.19 17.69
CA ARG A 18 39.74 15.86 17.05
C ARG A 18 38.68 14.97 17.68
N THR A 19 38.55 14.99 19.00
CA THR A 19 37.51 14.25 19.73
C THR A 19 36.13 14.73 19.29
N ALA A 20 35.90 16.04 19.26
CA ALA A 20 34.65 16.65 18.81
C ALA A 20 34.33 16.31 17.34
N MET A 21 35.29 16.43 16.41
CA MET A 21 35.09 16.04 15.00
C MET A 21 34.67 14.56 14.86
N THR A 22 35.20 13.69 15.71
CA THR A 22 34.84 12.26 15.70
C THR A 22 33.45 12.02 16.29
N ILE A 23 33.10 12.73 17.38
CA ILE A 23 31.75 12.70 17.95
C ILE A 23 30.72 13.22 16.94
N VAL A 24 31.00 14.32 16.23
CA VAL A 24 30.11 14.87 15.20
C VAL A 24 29.88 13.88 14.03
N ALA A 25 30.91 13.15 13.60
CA ALA A 25 30.75 12.12 12.58
C ALA A 25 29.87 10.94 13.03
N ILE A 26 29.99 10.53 14.30
CA ILE A 26 29.16 9.47 14.90
C ILE A 26 27.72 9.97 15.11
N MET A 27 27.57 11.20 15.61
CA MET A 27 26.30 11.88 15.81
C MET A 27 25.52 11.95 14.49
N LEU A 28 26.11 12.52 13.44
CA LEU A 28 25.48 12.66 12.12
C LEU A 28 25.10 11.31 11.50
N SER A 29 25.95 10.28 11.67
CA SER A 29 25.63 8.89 11.26
C SER A 29 24.38 8.37 11.97
N CYS A 30 24.30 8.52 13.30
CA CYS A 30 23.16 8.05 14.09
C CYS A 30 21.92 8.90 13.85
N THR A 31 22.06 10.20 13.60
CA THR A 31 20.98 11.11 13.17
C THR A 31 20.38 10.63 11.87
N LEU A 32 21.17 10.34 10.83
CA LEU A 32 20.65 9.82 9.55
C LEU A 32 19.91 8.48 9.71
N ILE A 33 20.46 7.54 10.48
CA ILE A 33 19.78 6.25 10.76
C ILE A 33 18.46 6.47 11.51
N THR A 34 18.46 7.34 12.52
CA THR A 34 17.26 7.68 13.32
C THR A 34 16.21 8.41 12.49
N VAL A 35 16.61 9.29 11.56
CA VAL A 35 15.69 9.99 10.67
C VAL A 35 15.06 9.05 9.65
N ILE A 36 15.83 8.15 9.03
CA ILE A 36 15.28 7.17 8.08
C ILE A 36 14.30 6.22 8.79
N ALA A 37 14.69 5.64 9.93
CA ALA A 37 13.83 4.73 10.69
C ALA A 37 12.61 5.44 11.32
N GLY A 38 12.79 6.67 11.81
CA GLY A 38 11.74 7.49 12.41
C GLY A 38 10.72 7.98 11.39
N MET A 39 11.16 8.51 10.24
CA MET A 39 10.26 8.90 9.15
C MET A 39 9.50 7.69 8.58
N GLY A 40 10.17 6.53 8.44
CA GLY A 40 9.51 5.29 8.03
C GLY A 40 8.41 4.86 9.00
N THR A 41 8.70 4.79 10.30
CA THR A 41 7.71 4.37 11.31
C THR A 41 6.61 5.40 11.56
N SER A 42 6.92 6.70 11.52
CA SER A 42 5.90 7.78 11.54
C SER A 42 5.00 7.73 10.31
N GLY A 43 5.56 7.48 9.12
CA GLY A 43 4.82 7.31 7.88
C GLY A 43 3.86 6.11 7.93
N LEU A 44 4.36 4.92 8.27
CA LEU A 44 3.52 3.71 8.42
C LEU A 44 2.43 3.89 9.48
N HIS A 45 2.76 4.47 10.64
CA HIS A 45 1.77 4.76 11.67
C HIS A 45 0.71 5.77 11.19
N SER A 46 1.08 6.74 10.35
CA SER A 46 0.13 7.68 9.76
C SER A 46 -0.79 7.01 8.73
N LEU A 47 -0.27 6.05 7.95
CA LEU A 47 -1.08 5.24 7.02
C LEU A 47 -2.06 4.35 7.78
N VAL A 48 -1.63 3.62 8.80
CA VAL A 48 -2.52 2.81 9.66
C VAL A 48 -3.62 3.68 10.30
N MET A 49 -3.28 4.86 10.82
CA MET A 49 -4.27 5.76 11.43
C MET A 49 -5.20 6.41 10.41
N ALA A 50 -4.73 6.71 9.20
CA ALA A 50 -5.58 7.18 8.11
C ALA A 50 -6.55 6.08 7.66
N GLU A 51 -6.12 4.83 7.64
CA GLU A 51 -6.92 3.69 7.22
C GLU A 51 -7.92 3.24 8.31
N ILE A 52 -7.57 3.32 9.59
CA ILE A 52 -8.53 3.20 10.70
C ILE A 52 -9.61 4.31 10.60
N ASN A 53 -9.28 5.52 10.15
CA ASN A 53 -10.28 6.56 9.87
C ASN A 53 -11.07 6.32 8.56
N PHE A 54 -10.73 5.30 7.76
CA PHE A 54 -11.37 5.00 6.48
C PHE A 54 -12.11 3.65 6.54
N SER A 55 -11.42 2.51 6.45
CA SER A 55 -12.02 1.18 6.66
C SER A 55 -12.44 0.91 8.11
N GLY A 56 -11.67 1.36 9.10
CA GLY A 56 -11.92 1.04 10.52
C GLY A 56 -10.93 0.00 11.09
N ASP A 57 -10.84 -0.09 12.41
CA ASP A 57 -9.90 -0.98 13.12
C ASP A 57 -10.48 -2.39 13.32
N TYR A 58 -10.51 -3.15 12.22
CA TYR A 58 -10.81 -4.58 12.17
C TYR A 58 -9.97 -5.25 11.08
N ASP A 59 -9.68 -6.54 11.23
CA ASP A 59 -8.84 -7.32 10.31
C ASP A 59 -9.65 -8.17 9.34
N VAL A 60 -10.84 -8.64 9.77
CA VAL A 60 -11.80 -9.35 8.92
C VAL A 60 -13.23 -8.92 9.26
N SER A 61 -14.12 -8.96 8.28
CA SER A 61 -15.56 -8.82 8.46
C SER A 61 -16.29 -10.04 7.93
N PHE A 62 -17.41 -10.39 8.56
CA PHE A 62 -18.22 -11.55 8.22
C PHE A 62 -19.65 -11.09 7.92
N ASP A 63 -20.21 -11.56 6.81
CA ASP A 63 -21.62 -11.44 6.48
C ASP A 63 -22.33 -12.76 6.76
N GLY A 64 -23.45 -12.71 7.49
CA GLY A 64 -24.11 -13.91 7.98
C GLY A 64 -25.24 -13.67 8.97
N SER A 65 -26.00 -14.72 9.29
CA SER A 65 -27.19 -14.66 10.14
C SER A 65 -26.81 -14.87 11.61
N PHE A 66 -26.25 -13.83 12.24
CA PHE A 66 -25.65 -13.93 13.57
C PHE A 66 -26.68 -13.85 14.70
N ASN A 67 -26.58 -14.77 15.65
CA ASN A 67 -27.28 -14.73 16.94
C ASN A 67 -26.30 -14.43 18.07
N ASP A 68 -26.83 -14.10 19.24
CA ASP A 68 -26.02 -13.56 20.34
C ASP A 68 -25.08 -14.63 20.96
N ASP A 69 -25.44 -15.93 20.94
CA ASP A 69 -24.52 -17.03 21.29
C ASP A 69 -23.35 -17.15 20.31
N SER A 70 -23.59 -16.98 19.00
CA SER A 70 -22.53 -16.96 18.00
C SER A 70 -21.54 -15.82 18.25
N ILE A 71 -22.04 -14.63 18.59
CA ILE A 71 -21.22 -13.45 18.91
C ILE A 71 -20.42 -13.70 20.20
N ASP A 72 -21.08 -14.18 21.26
CA ASP A 72 -20.43 -14.52 22.53
C ASP A 72 -19.40 -15.64 22.39
N ARG A 73 -19.59 -16.61 21.49
CA ARG A 73 -18.62 -17.69 21.24
C ARG A 73 -17.44 -17.21 20.41
N LEU A 74 -17.66 -16.27 19.48
CA LEU A 74 -16.61 -15.67 18.67
C LEU A 74 -15.71 -14.75 19.52
N SER A 75 -16.29 -13.96 20.43
CA SER A 75 -15.56 -13.10 21.37
C SER A 75 -14.79 -13.88 22.46
N ARG A 76 -15.08 -15.18 22.63
CA ARG A 76 -14.33 -16.12 23.47
C ARG A 76 -13.28 -16.94 22.69
N ASN A 77 -13.08 -16.68 21.40
CA ASN A 77 -12.03 -17.33 20.62
C ASN A 77 -10.65 -16.75 20.99
N ARG A 78 -9.66 -17.62 21.27
CA ARG A 78 -8.29 -17.25 21.67
C ARG A 78 -7.57 -16.34 20.66
N ASP A 79 -7.97 -16.40 19.38
CA ASP A 79 -7.30 -15.71 18.27
C ASP A 79 -7.94 -14.34 18.00
N VAL A 80 -9.13 -14.07 18.56
CA VAL A 80 -9.90 -12.83 18.46
C VAL A 80 -9.60 -11.90 19.65
N ASP A 81 -9.47 -10.60 19.38
CA ASP A 81 -9.29 -9.56 20.41
C ASP A 81 -10.57 -8.74 20.60
N GLY A 82 -11.25 -8.40 19.50
CA GLY A 82 -12.50 -7.64 19.50
C GLY A 82 -13.53 -8.20 18.52
N VAL A 83 -14.81 -8.14 18.92
CA VAL A 83 -15.96 -8.45 18.06
C VAL A 83 -16.93 -7.27 18.10
N TYR A 84 -17.17 -6.70 16.92
CA TYR A 84 -18.00 -5.53 16.71
C TYR A 84 -19.11 -5.89 15.72
N TYR A 85 -20.29 -5.31 15.86
CA TYR A 85 -21.41 -5.67 14.99
C TYR A 85 -22.30 -4.48 14.62
N GLU A 86 -22.85 -4.58 13.42
CA GLU A 86 -23.83 -3.67 12.85
C GLU A 86 -25.13 -4.42 12.56
N ARG A 87 -26.26 -3.85 13.00
CA ARG A 87 -27.61 -4.29 12.65
C ARG A 87 -28.38 -3.07 12.11
N PRO A 88 -29.03 -3.14 10.94
CA PRO A 88 -29.84 -2.04 10.44
C PRO A 88 -31.07 -1.81 11.33
N VAL A 89 -31.44 -0.55 11.57
CA VAL A 89 -32.69 -0.18 12.26
C VAL A 89 -33.78 0.29 11.28
N GLY A 90 -33.39 0.77 10.10
CA GLY A 90 -34.32 1.16 9.02
C GLY A 90 -34.05 2.57 8.49
N ILE A 91 -34.85 2.99 7.51
CA ILE A 91 -34.72 4.29 6.84
C ILE A 91 -35.83 5.23 7.33
N SER A 92 -35.52 6.51 7.55
CA SER A 92 -36.48 7.57 7.87
C SER A 92 -36.31 8.79 6.96
N ASN A 93 -37.36 9.59 6.77
CA ASN A 93 -37.22 10.92 6.18
C ASN A 93 -36.37 11.82 7.08
N ILE A 94 -35.49 12.65 6.49
CA ILE A 94 -34.86 13.79 7.17
C ILE A 94 -35.94 14.86 7.39
N PRO A 95 -36.14 15.36 8.63
CA PRO A 95 -36.98 16.54 8.82
C PRO A 95 -36.34 17.75 8.12
N GLU A 96 -37.09 18.32 7.17
CA GLU A 96 -36.70 19.46 6.33
C GLU A 96 -35.34 19.28 5.62
N PRO A 97 -35.23 18.46 4.56
CA PRO A 97 -33.97 18.26 3.85
C PRO A 97 -33.56 19.51 3.05
N LYS A 98 -32.26 19.78 2.98
CA LYS A 98 -31.62 20.80 2.13
C LYS A 98 -31.51 20.35 0.66
N SER A 99 -31.44 19.05 0.41
CA SER A 99 -31.29 18.46 -0.94
C SER A 99 -32.45 17.51 -1.23
N VAL A 100 -33.02 17.61 -2.43
CA VAL A 100 -34.03 16.64 -2.91
C VAL A 100 -33.39 15.27 -3.16
N TYR A 101 -32.10 15.23 -3.54
CA TYR A 101 -31.35 14.00 -3.83
C TYR A 101 -30.82 13.26 -2.59
N LYS A 102 -30.96 13.85 -1.40
CA LYS A 102 -30.69 13.20 -0.11
C LYS A 102 -31.79 13.53 0.90
N PRO A 103 -33.01 13.00 0.75
CA PRO A 103 -34.14 13.28 1.63
C PRO A 103 -34.26 12.27 2.78
N TYR A 104 -33.49 11.18 2.77
CA TYR A 104 -33.58 10.09 3.75
C TYR A 104 -32.36 10.03 4.69
N MET A 105 -32.55 9.44 5.86
CA MET A 105 -31.48 8.98 6.74
C MET A 105 -31.57 7.48 6.95
N LEU A 106 -30.42 6.80 7.01
CA LEU A 106 -30.31 5.41 7.44
C LEU A 106 -29.95 5.40 8.93
N VAL A 107 -30.70 4.64 9.73
CA VAL A 107 -30.42 4.44 11.15
C VAL A 107 -29.62 3.16 11.32
N HIS A 108 -28.36 3.31 11.72
CA HIS A 108 -27.42 2.23 11.96
C HIS A 108 -27.44 1.82 13.45
N GLY A 109 -27.70 0.55 13.72
CA GLY A 109 -27.66 -0.04 15.06
C GLY A 109 -26.31 -0.70 15.33
N LEU A 110 -25.36 0.08 15.85
CA LEU A 110 -23.99 -0.36 16.09
C LEU A 110 -23.82 -0.89 17.52
N SER A 111 -22.98 -1.91 17.72
CA SER A 111 -22.57 -2.28 19.07
C SER A 111 -21.71 -1.18 19.70
N LYS A 112 -21.65 -1.10 21.03
CA LYS A 112 -20.88 -0.04 21.71
C LYS A 112 -19.41 0.00 21.25
N GLY A 113 -18.75 -1.16 21.21
CA GLY A 113 -17.38 -1.30 20.71
C GLY A 113 -17.22 -0.99 19.22
N ALA A 114 -18.27 -1.15 18.41
CA ALA A 114 -18.23 -0.76 17.00
C ALA A 114 -18.09 0.77 16.84
N MET A 115 -18.83 1.56 17.63
CA MET A 115 -18.66 3.02 17.63
C MET A 115 -17.34 3.47 18.27
N GLU A 116 -17.00 2.92 19.45
CA GLU A 116 -15.84 3.38 20.23
C GLU A 116 -14.50 2.96 19.62
N ASN A 117 -14.36 1.70 19.20
CA ASN A 117 -13.08 1.12 18.79
C ASN A 117 -13.00 0.90 17.28
N CYS A 118 -13.97 0.17 16.69
CA CYS A 118 -13.93 -0.24 15.28
C CYS A 118 -13.99 0.95 14.32
N PHE A 119 -14.91 1.90 14.56
CA PHE A 119 -15.17 3.03 13.64
C PHE A 119 -14.74 4.39 14.19
N ASN A 120 -13.94 4.40 15.26
CA ASN A 120 -13.26 5.58 15.80
C ASN A 120 -14.15 6.83 15.85
N ALA A 121 -15.37 6.69 16.40
CA ALA A 121 -16.41 7.71 16.35
C ALA A 121 -16.08 8.88 17.29
N LYS A 122 -15.55 9.97 16.71
CA LYS A 122 -15.13 11.16 17.45
C LYS A 122 -16.31 12.11 17.61
N LEU A 123 -16.62 12.46 18.86
CA LEU A 123 -17.66 13.41 19.21
C LEU A 123 -17.19 14.85 19.00
N LYS A 124 -18.08 15.66 18.42
CA LYS A 124 -17.99 17.13 18.39
C LYS A 124 -18.64 17.76 19.61
N ASP A 125 -19.75 17.18 20.05
CA ASP A 125 -20.54 17.60 21.20
C ASP A 125 -21.32 16.40 21.78
N GLY A 126 -21.66 16.45 23.07
CA GLY A 126 -22.39 15.40 23.80
C GLY A 126 -21.61 14.11 24.06
N ARG A 127 -22.32 12.97 24.04
CA ARG A 127 -21.80 11.61 24.25
C ARG A 127 -22.32 10.61 23.20
N LEU A 128 -21.73 9.42 23.15
CA LEU A 128 -22.28 8.28 22.40
C LEU A 128 -23.56 7.74 23.07
N PRO A 129 -24.38 6.95 22.36
CA PRO A 129 -25.58 6.31 22.93
C PRO A 129 -25.25 5.29 24.03
N GLU A 130 -26.10 5.23 25.05
CA GLU A 130 -26.05 4.27 26.17
C GLU A 130 -27.25 3.30 26.16
N ASN A 131 -28.23 3.53 25.28
CA ASN A 131 -29.34 2.62 24.97
C ASN A 131 -29.88 2.86 23.55
N ASP A 132 -30.78 2.00 23.07
CA ASP A 132 -31.38 2.09 21.73
C ASP A 132 -32.42 3.22 21.58
N GLY A 133 -32.81 3.90 22.66
CA GLY A 133 -33.65 5.10 22.63
C GLY A 133 -32.87 6.40 22.40
N GLU A 134 -31.54 6.30 22.25
CA GLU A 134 -30.63 7.44 22.08
C GLU A 134 -29.95 7.38 20.71
N ILE A 135 -29.63 8.56 20.15
CA ILE A 135 -29.05 8.67 18.81
C ILE A 135 -27.93 9.71 18.76
N VAL A 136 -26.92 9.48 17.92
CA VAL A 136 -25.92 10.49 17.55
C VAL A 136 -25.98 10.82 16.06
N LEU A 137 -25.81 12.11 15.77
CA LEU A 137 -25.97 12.66 14.41
C LEU A 137 -24.62 12.74 13.69
N SER A 138 -24.57 12.27 12.44
CA SER A 138 -23.35 12.36 11.62
C SER A 138 -23.10 13.78 11.07
N PRO A 139 -21.87 14.10 10.64
CA PRO A 139 -21.58 15.32 9.90
C PRO A 139 -22.41 15.45 8.61
N MET A 140 -22.73 14.33 7.94
CA MET A 140 -23.58 14.32 6.75
C MET A 140 -25.04 14.70 7.09
N PHE A 141 -25.60 14.19 8.18
CA PHE A 141 -26.94 14.56 8.62
C PHE A 141 -27.05 16.07 8.91
N ILE A 142 -26.12 16.63 9.68
CA ILE A 142 -26.07 18.08 9.98
C ILE A 142 -25.84 18.91 8.70
N LYS A 143 -25.02 18.41 7.77
CA LYS A 143 -24.81 19.03 6.45
C LYS A 143 -26.12 19.10 5.66
N TYR A 144 -26.97 18.07 5.67
CA TYR A 144 -28.15 17.94 4.80
C TYR A 144 -29.53 18.24 5.41
N SER A 145 -29.72 18.36 6.74
CA SER A 145 -30.98 18.92 7.29
C SER A 145 -30.95 20.45 7.35
N LYS A 146 -32.08 21.11 7.09
CA LYS A 146 -32.28 22.57 7.26
C LYS A 146 -32.40 22.96 8.73
N LYS A 147 -32.98 22.08 9.56
CA LYS A 147 -33.17 22.30 10.99
C LYS A 147 -31.84 22.16 11.74
N THR A 148 -31.57 23.07 12.67
CA THR A 148 -30.49 22.93 13.65
C THR A 148 -30.93 22.02 14.79
N TYR A 149 -30.04 21.14 15.24
CA TYR A 149 -30.25 20.21 16.35
C TYR A 149 -29.16 20.40 17.40
N HIS A 150 -29.50 20.15 18.66
CA HIS A 150 -28.61 20.23 19.81
C HIS A 150 -28.71 18.96 20.65
N VAL A 151 -27.72 18.73 21.51
CA VAL A 151 -27.77 17.64 22.50
C VAL A 151 -28.93 17.87 23.47
N GLY A 152 -29.76 16.83 23.66
CA GLY A 152 -31.01 16.88 24.42
C GLY A 152 -32.28 17.08 23.56
N ASP A 153 -32.15 17.43 22.27
CA ASP A 153 -33.31 17.52 21.37
C ASP A 153 -33.94 16.14 21.14
N LYS A 154 -35.27 16.13 20.98
CA LYS A 154 -36.03 14.94 20.56
C LYS A 154 -36.14 14.86 19.04
N LEU A 155 -35.93 13.65 18.51
CA LEU A 155 -36.02 13.32 17.10
C LEU A 155 -36.98 12.14 16.89
N THR A 156 -38.19 12.44 16.44
CA THR A 156 -39.20 11.44 16.07
C THR A 156 -38.93 10.95 14.65
N LEU A 157 -38.64 9.65 14.49
CA LEU A 157 -38.35 9.01 13.21
C LEU A 157 -39.49 8.08 12.80
N SER A 158 -39.97 8.25 11.56
CA SER A 158 -40.90 7.32 10.92
C SER A 158 -40.08 6.35 10.07
N LEU A 159 -39.95 5.12 10.56
CA LEU A 159 -39.05 4.10 10.04
C LEU A 159 -39.78 3.20 9.02
N GLY A 160 -39.12 2.89 7.92
CA GLY A 160 -39.70 2.17 6.79
C GLY A 160 -38.72 1.83 5.66
N ASP A 161 -39.29 1.45 4.52
CA ASP A 161 -38.60 1.09 3.27
C ASP A 161 -38.74 2.19 2.20
N ARG A 162 -37.69 2.43 1.40
CA ARG A 162 -37.78 3.26 0.18
C ARG A 162 -38.47 2.46 -0.94
N ARG A 163 -39.41 3.04 -1.69
CA ARG A 163 -40.08 2.39 -2.84
C ARG A 163 -40.35 3.34 -4.00
N MET A 164 -40.53 2.78 -5.21
CA MET A 164 -40.85 3.52 -6.44
C MET A 164 -42.34 3.79 -6.60
N THR A 165 -43.20 2.80 -6.31
CA THR A 165 -44.66 2.91 -6.44
C THR A 165 -45.37 2.25 -5.24
N ALA A 166 -46.64 2.60 -5.03
CA ALA A 166 -47.46 2.01 -3.97
C ALA A 166 -47.60 0.48 -4.12
N ASP A 167 -47.69 0.02 -5.37
CA ASP A 167 -47.95 -1.37 -5.73
C ASP A 167 -46.68 -2.21 -5.88
N SER A 168 -45.50 -1.58 -6.01
CA SER A 168 -44.21 -2.30 -6.10
C SER A 168 -43.93 -3.11 -4.82
N SER A 169 -43.86 -4.43 -4.96
CA SER A 169 -43.57 -5.32 -3.83
C SER A 169 -42.09 -5.31 -3.39
N GLU A 170 -41.22 -4.67 -4.18
CA GLU A 170 -39.79 -4.54 -3.93
C GLU A 170 -39.47 -3.23 -3.18
N SER A 171 -38.27 -3.16 -2.60
CA SER A 171 -37.83 -1.98 -1.84
C SER A 171 -36.40 -1.62 -2.21
N LEU A 172 -36.15 -0.33 -2.36
CA LEU A 172 -34.90 0.22 -2.85
C LEU A 172 -33.83 0.12 -1.76
N TYR A 173 -32.74 -0.59 -2.07
CA TYR A 173 -31.58 -0.73 -1.19
C TYR A 173 -31.04 0.63 -0.73
N HIS A 174 -30.57 0.73 0.51
CA HIS A 174 -30.11 1.99 1.09
C HIS A 174 -28.92 2.63 0.36
N TRP A 175 -28.11 1.86 -0.35
CA TRP A 175 -26.95 2.36 -1.11
C TRP A 175 -27.31 3.03 -2.44
N THR A 176 -28.51 2.83 -2.99
CA THR A 176 -28.88 3.42 -4.29
C THR A 176 -29.11 4.93 -4.19
N SER A 177 -28.81 5.62 -5.29
CA SER A 177 -29.15 7.03 -5.51
C SER A 177 -30.66 7.29 -5.44
N TYR A 178 -31.03 8.55 -5.25
CA TYR A 178 -32.43 9.00 -5.25
C TYR A 178 -33.02 8.99 -6.66
N ASN A 179 -34.16 8.33 -6.83
CA ASN A 179 -34.95 8.28 -8.05
C ASN A 179 -36.12 9.28 -7.96
N GLU A 180 -36.46 9.96 -9.05
CA GLU A 180 -37.57 10.90 -9.05
C GLU A 180 -38.91 10.17 -8.89
N GLY A 181 -39.67 10.53 -7.85
CA GLY A 181 -40.94 9.88 -7.50
C GLY A 181 -40.85 8.84 -6.38
N GLU A 182 -39.65 8.44 -5.95
CA GLU A 182 -39.52 7.49 -4.83
C GLU A 182 -39.98 8.09 -3.49
N TYR A 183 -40.59 7.26 -2.63
CA TYR A 183 -41.12 7.65 -1.32
C TYR A 183 -40.74 6.63 -0.24
N LEU A 184 -41.02 6.96 1.02
CA LEU A 184 -40.80 6.08 2.18
C LEU A 184 -42.11 5.44 2.65
N ASP A 185 -42.25 4.12 2.48
CA ASP A 185 -43.31 3.31 3.08
C ASP A 185 -43.07 3.20 4.60
N SER A 186 -43.66 4.12 5.36
CA SER A 186 -43.40 4.32 6.79
C SER A 186 -44.31 3.43 7.65
N GLN A 187 -43.73 2.42 8.31
CA GLN A 187 -44.51 1.36 8.97
C GLN A 187 -44.60 1.49 10.50
N LYS A 188 -43.60 2.11 11.14
CA LYS A 188 -43.53 2.33 12.59
C LYS A 188 -42.93 3.71 12.88
N THR A 189 -43.19 4.25 14.07
CA THR A 189 -42.58 5.51 14.54
C THR A 189 -41.87 5.27 15.87
N LYS A 190 -40.64 5.77 16.01
CA LYS A 190 -39.86 5.73 17.26
C LYS A 190 -39.29 7.11 17.56
N GLU A 191 -39.37 7.54 18.81
CA GLU A 191 -38.75 8.78 19.29
C GLU A 191 -37.37 8.47 19.87
N TYR A 192 -36.38 9.26 19.46
CA TYR A 192 -35.00 9.20 19.95
C TYR A 192 -34.63 10.49 20.68
N ILE A 193 -33.76 10.38 21.68
CA ILE A 193 -33.06 11.53 22.28
C ILE A 193 -31.71 11.70 21.59
N ILE A 194 -31.42 12.90 21.07
CA ILE A 194 -30.11 13.22 20.50
C ILE A 194 -29.14 13.42 21.66
N VAL A 195 -28.18 12.50 21.81
CA VAL A 195 -27.21 12.55 22.93
C VAL A 195 -25.84 13.07 22.52
N GLY A 196 -25.57 13.20 21.23
CA GLY A 196 -24.30 13.70 20.71
C GLY A 196 -24.33 14.01 19.22
N ILE A 197 -23.32 14.75 18.78
CA ILE A 197 -23.06 15.08 17.37
C ILE A 197 -21.63 14.65 17.08
N LEU A 198 -21.43 13.87 16.02
CA LEU A 198 -20.11 13.39 15.61
C LEU A 198 -19.36 14.47 14.82
N ASP A 199 -18.04 14.51 15.00
CA ASP A 199 -17.09 15.27 14.17
C ASP A 199 -16.56 14.39 13.04
N SER A 200 -16.25 13.11 13.33
CA SER A 200 -15.89 12.09 12.34
C SER A 200 -16.29 10.68 12.80
N VAL A 201 -16.50 9.78 11.85
CA VAL A 201 -16.60 8.32 12.02
C VAL A 201 -15.95 7.66 10.80
N SER A 202 -15.42 6.45 10.93
CA SER A 202 -14.77 5.75 9.81
C SER A 202 -15.69 5.60 8.61
N ARG A 203 -15.16 5.85 7.41
CA ARG A 203 -15.90 5.84 6.14
C ARG A 203 -16.70 4.55 5.91
N GLN A 204 -16.21 3.40 6.36
CA GLN A 204 -16.91 2.10 6.26
C GLN A 204 -18.27 2.07 6.97
N ALA A 205 -18.45 2.83 8.05
CA ALA A 205 -19.71 2.93 8.78
C ALA A 205 -20.72 3.91 8.14
N THR A 206 -20.48 4.36 6.90
CA THR A 206 -21.32 5.37 6.24
C THR A 206 -21.71 4.96 4.82
N VAL A 207 -22.92 5.34 4.40
CA VAL A 207 -23.42 5.10 3.04
C VAL A 207 -22.56 5.83 2.00
N HIS A 208 -22.54 5.32 0.77
CA HIS A 208 -21.82 5.93 -0.33
C HIS A 208 -22.34 7.35 -0.63
N ASN A 209 -21.46 8.24 -1.09
CA ASN A 209 -21.81 9.64 -1.38
C ASN A 209 -23.03 9.77 -2.31
N GLU A 210 -23.18 8.83 -3.26
CA GLU A 210 -24.27 8.73 -4.24
C GLU A 210 -25.63 8.34 -3.64
N SER A 211 -25.66 7.63 -2.50
CA SER A 211 -26.90 7.14 -1.86
C SER A 211 -27.93 8.24 -1.62
N ALA A 212 -29.24 7.92 -1.68
CA ALA A 212 -30.31 8.82 -1.24
C ALA A 212 -30.30 9.11 0.28
N CYS A 213 -29.49 8.39 1.06
CA CYS A 213 -29.44 8.45 2.51
C CYS A 213 -28.28 9.31 3.06
N VAL A 214 -28.36 9.60 4.37
CA VAL A 214 -27.28 10.06 5.25
C VAL A 214 -27.34 9.29 6.57
N ASP A 215 -26.23 9.21 7.28
CA ASP A 215 -26.07 8.27 8.40
C ASP A 215 -26.49 8.89 9.74
N VAL A 216 -27.15 8.11 10.60
CA VAL A 216 -27.30 8.40 12.04
C VAL A 216 -27.16 7.09 12.84
N PHE A 217 -26.60 7.16 14.05
CA PHE A 217 -26.17 5.97 14.79
C PHE A 217 -26.85 5.83 16.15
N THR A 218 -27.27 4.62 16.49
CA THR A 218 -27.86 4.21 17.78
C THR A 218 -27.24 2.87 18.24
N LEU A 219 -27.50 2.44 19.47
CA LEU A 219 -27.02 1.15 19.97
C LEU A 219 -27.83 -0.04 19.44
N SER A 220 -27.13 -1.15 19.24
CA SER A 220 -27.66 -2.39 18.67
C SER A 220 -28.38 -3.31 19.69
N ASP A 221 -28.20 -3.02 20.97
CA ASP A 221 -28.32 -3.99 22.08
C ASP A 221 -29.77 -4.46 22.35
N ASN A 222 -30.78 -3.69 21.94
CA ASN A 222 -32.21 -3.96 22.18
C ASN A 222 -33.10 -3.87 20.91
N ILE A 223 -32.51 -3.85 19.71
CA ILE A 223 -33.29 -3.71 18.47
C ILE A 223 -34.20 -4.94 18.30
N GLU A 224 -35.53 -4.71 18.31
CA GLU A 224 -36.52 -5.74 17.97
C GLU A 224 -36.17 -6.41 16.63
N LYS A 225 -36.24 -7.74 16.56
CA LYS A 225 -35.92 -8.57 15.36
C LYS A 225 -36.91 -8.41 14.18
N THR A 226 -37.38 -7.19 13.92
CA THR A 226 -38.54 -6.87 13.06
C THR A 226 -38.30 -5.75 12.05
N TRP A 227 -37.07 -5.23 11.93
CA TRP A 227 -36.71 -4.17 10.97
C TRP A 227 -36.06 -4.73 9.68
N THR A 228 -36.56 -5.86 9.20
CA THR A 228 -36.12 -6.48 7.94
C THR A 228 -36.66 -5.71 6.72
N THR A 229 -36.14 -4.49 6.55
CA THR A 229 -36.21 -3.74 5.29
C THR A 229 -35.67 -4.63 4.16
N LYS A 230 -36.35 -4.67 3.01
CA LYS A 230 -36.12 -5.74 2.00
C LYS A 230 -34.70 -5.73 1.39
N GLY A 231 -33.97 -4.63 1.58
CA GLY A 231 -32.56 -4.47 1.17
C GLY A 231 -31.50 -5.07 2.10
N PHE A 232 -31.87 -5.51 3.31
CA PHE A 232 -31.00 -6.28 4.21
C PHE A 232 -31.57 -7.70 4.37
N SER A 233 -30.78 -8.74 4.08
CA SER A 233 -31.28 -10.09 3.82
C SER A 233 -31.62 -10.92 5.08
N GLY A 234 -32.57 -10.43 5.88
CA GLY A 234 -33.04 -11.04 7.13
C GLY A 234 -32.29 -10.52 8.35
N ASN A 235 -32.08 -11.37 9.37
CA ASN A 235 -31.22 -11.05 10.52
C ASN A 235 -29.71 -11.12 10.17
N VAL A 236 -29.34 -10.63 8.99
CA VAL A 236 -27.95 -10.50 8.55
C VAL A 236 -27.45 -9.13 8.99
N GLY A 237 -26.75 -9.12 10.11
CA GLY A 237 -25.87 -8.01 10.49
C GLY A 237 -24.46 -8.27 9.96
N LYS A 238 -23.65 -7.22 9.84
CA LYS A 238 -22.22 -7.38 9.57
C LYS A 238 -21.48 -7.52 10.89
N LEU A 239 -20.66 -8.57 11.02
CA LEU A 239 -19.65 -8.68 12.07
C LEU A 239 -18.33 -8.12 11.56
N TYR A 240 -17.60 -7.46 12.46
CA TYR A 240 -16.24 -6.99 12.25
C TYR A 240 -15.38 -7.51 13.40
N VAL A 241 -14.20 -8.03 13.09
CA VAL A 241 -13.35 -8.75 14.05
C VAL A 241 -11.92 -8.24 13.95
N SER A 242 -11.37 -7.82 15.09
CA SER A 242 -9.93 -7.57 15.27
C SER A 242 -9.27 -8.79 15.89
N TYR A 243 -8.08 -9.14 15.39
CA TYR A 243 -7.31 -10.28 15.83
C TYR A 243 -6.31 -9.93 16.93
N THR A 244 -5.97 -10.92 17.77
CA THR A 244 -4.82 -10.76 18.68
C THR A 244 -3.53 -10.62 17.88
N GLN A 245 -2.53 -9.92 18.40
CA GLN A 245 -1.25 -9.62 17.71
C GLN A 245 -0.45 -10.87 17.22
N ASN A 246 -0.82 -12.09 17.63
CA ASN A 246 -0.26 -13.34 17.10
C ASN A 246 -1.09 -13.92 15.95
N ALA A 247 -2.42 -13.84 16.04
CA ALA A 247 -3.36 -14.23 15.00
C ALA A 247 -3.34 -13.26 13.82
N GLU A 248 -3.25 -11.96 14.08
CA GLU A 248 -3.09 -10.86 13.10
C GLU A 248 -1.95 -11.15 12.09
N LYS A 249 -0.79 -11.59 12.57
CA LYS A 249 0.37 -11.94 11.72
C LYS A 249 0.18 -13.19 10.86
N ASN A 250 -0.88 -13.95 11.12
CA ASN A 250 -1.23 -15.19 10.43
C ASN A 250 -2.73 -15.17 10.09
N TYR A 251 -3.29 -13.98 9.77
CA TYR A 251 -4.74 -13.74 9.74
C TYR A 251 -5.50 -14.73 8.84
N VAL A 252 -4.91 -15.18 7.73
CA VAL A 252 -5.45 -16.25 6.87
C VAL A 252 -5.71 -17.53 7.66
N SER A 253 -4.77 -17.96 8.50
CA SER A 253 -4.90 -19.15 9.35
C SER A 253 -5.93 -18.95 10.47
N ALA A 254 -6.01 -17.73 11.03
CA ALA A 254 -7.02 -17.38 12.03
C ALA A 254 -8.44 -17.42 11.43
N THR A 255 -8.63 -16.82 10.25
CA THR A 255 -9.88 -16.86 9.47
C THR A 255 -10.25 -18.30 9.11
N ALA A 256 -9.31 -19.08 8.57
CA ALA A 256 -9.52 -20.48 8.22
C ALA A 256 -9.98 -21.32 9.42
N GLN A 257 -9.37 -21.12 10.59
CA GLN A 257 -9.73 -21.81 11.85
C GLN A 257 -11.07 -21.34 12.45
N ILE A 258 -11.48 -20.09 12.24
CA ILE A 258 -12.80 -19.57 12.65
C ILE A 258 -13.92 -20.13 11.78
N ILE A 259 -13.70 -20.17 10.46
CA ILE A 259 -14.71 -20.63 9.49
C ILE A 259 -14.74 -22.16 9.40
N GLY A 260 -13.63 -22.85 9.62
CA GLY A 260 -13.51 -24.31 9.49
C GLY A 260 -13.18 -24.79 8.06
N ILE A 261 -12.51 -23.96 7.26
CA ILE A 261 -12.06 -24.24 5.89
C ILE A 261 -10.54 -24.35 5.80
N SER A 262 -10.00 -24.67 4.62
CA SER A 262 -8.54 -24.67 4.42
C SER A 262 -7.98 -23.25 4.26
N GLU A 263 -6.70 -23.07 4.57
CA GLU A 263 -5.98 -21.80 4.30
C GLU A 263 -5.91 -21.50 2.80
N GLU A 264 -5.86 -22.53 1.93
CA GLU A 264 -5.82 -22.35 0.48
C GLU A 264 -7.15 -21.81 -0.05
N ASP A 265 -8.29 -22.35 0.42
CA ASP A 265 -9.62 -21.84 0.08
C ASP A 265 -9.83 -20.42 0.63
N THR A 266 -9.31 -20.16 1.83
CA THR A 266 -9.31 -18.80 2.43
C THR A 266 -8.55 -17.80 1.56
N ILE A 267 -7.42 -18.20 0.97
CA ILE A 267 -6.64 -17.36 0.05
C ILE A 267 -7.36 -17.16 -1.29
N ARG A 268 -7.98 -18.21 -1.87
CA ARG A 268 -8.77 -18.11 -3.11
C ARG A 268 -9.90 -17.08 -2.98
N HIS A 269 -10.66 -17.17 -1.89
CA HIS A 269 -11.76 -16.25 -1.59
C HIS A 269 -11.27 -14.80 -1.51
N PHE A 270 -10.27 -14.53 -0.67
CA PHE A 270 -9.66 -13.21 -0.52
C PHE A 270 -8.98 -12.69 -1.80
N ASP A 271 -8.64 -13.54 -2.75
CA ASP A 271 -8.06 -13.17 -4.05
C ASP A 271 -9.10 -12.76 -5.11
N ASN A 272 -10.39 -12.65 -4.72
CA ASN A 272 -11.56 -12.36 -5.57
C ASN A 272 -12.07 -13.54 -6.42
N ASP A 273 -11.78 -14.79 -6.02
CA ASP A 273 -12.56 -15.93 -6.49
C ASP A 273 -13.81 -16.10 -5.60
N TYR A 274 -14.83 -15.28 -5.87
CA TYR A 274 -16.12 -15.28 -5.17
C TYR A 274 -16.86 -16.64 -5.22
N SER A 275 -16.43 -17.57 -6.09
CA SER A 275 -16.99 -18.91 -6.21
C SER A 275 -16.38 -19.92 -5.21
N TYR A 276 -15.20 -19.63 -4.64
CA TYR A 276 -14.44 -20.60 -3.83
C TYR A 276 -13.97 -20.07 -2.46
N PRO A 277 -14.22 -20.80 -1.35
CA PRO A 277 -15.14 -21.92 -1.23
C PRO A 277 -16.59 -21.43 -1.32
N SER A 278 -17.50 -22.22 -1.88
CA SER A 278 -18.88 -21.76 -2.09
C SER A 278 -19.58 -21.37 -0.78
N ILE A 279 -20.54 -20.43 -0.84
CA ILE A 279 -21.33 -19.96 0.31
C ILE A 279 -21.97 -21.13 1.08
N GLU A 280 -22.38 -22.20 0.38
CA GLU A 280 -22.89 -23.43 1.01
C GLU A 280 -21.81 -24.19 1.81
N THR A 281 -20.57 -24.20 1.34
CA THR A 281 -19.40 -24.78 2.04
C THR A 281 -19.06 -23.96 3.28
N ILE A 282 -19.01 -22.63 3.16
CA ILE A 282 -18.79 -21.70 4.28
C ILE A 282 -19.89 -21.90 5.33
N SER A 283 -21.15 -21.88 4.93
CA SER A 283 -22.32 -22.02 5.81
C SER A 283 -22.44 -23.38 6.50
N LYS A 284 -21.78 -24.43 5.99
CA LYS A 284 -21.74 -25.78 6.60
C LYS A 284 -20.50 -26.05 7.46
N SER A 285 -19.39 -25.37 7.19
CA SER A 285 -18.13 -25.55 7.94
C SER A 285 -18.14 -24.82 9.28
N ASN A 286 -18.74 -23.63 9.34
CA ASN A 286 -18.80 -22.84 10.55
C ASN A 286 -20.07 -23.10 11.40
N SER A 287 -20.00 -22.80 12.69
CA SER A 287 -21.13 -22.91 13.63
C SER A 287 -21.50 -21.56 14.27
N PHE A 288 -21.23 -20.47 13.55
CA PHE A 288 -21.50 -19.09 13.94
C PHE A 288 -22.62 -18.43 13.09
N GLY A 289 -22.92 -18.98 11.91
CA GLY A 289 -23.88 -18.41 10.95
C GLY A 289 -23.24 -17.54 9.87
N ILE A 290 -21.90 -17.57 9.73
CA ILE A 290 -21.16 -16.89 8.66
C ILE A 290 -21.60 -17.49 7.32
N ARG A 291 -21.81 -16.64 6.32
CA ARG A 291 -22.11 -17.03 4.93
C ARG A 291 -20.98 -16.62 3.98
N ASP A 292 -20.31 -15.52 4.28
CA ASP A 292 -19.35 -14.83 3.41
C ASP A 292 -18.35 -14.01 4.24
N PHE A 293 -17.14 -13.72 3.74
CA PHE A 293 -16.07 -13.14 4.59
C PHE A 293 -15.02 -12.27 3.86
N TYR A 294 -14.80 -11.06 4.36
CA TYR A 294 -13.99 -10.03 3.71
C TYR A 294 -12.86 -9.54 4.61
N GLU A 295 -11.61 -9.71 4.18
CA GLU A 295 -10.45 -9.11 4.85
C GLU A 295 -10.49 -7.58 4.77
N ASN A 296 -9.99 -6.90 5.80
CA ASN A 296 -9.68 -5.48 5.68
C ASN A 296 -8.33 -5.29 4.96
N LYS A 297 -8.31 -5.60 3.66
CA LYS A 297 -7.10 -5.59 2.83
C LYS A 297 -6.25 -4.33 3.07
N ASP A 298 -6.87 -3.16 3.03
CA ASP A 298 -6.12 -1.90 3.00
C ASP A 298 -5.53 -1.57 4.39
N LEU A 299 -6.20 -1.92 5.50
CA LEU A 299 -5.61 -1.85 6.84
C LEU A 299 -4.48 -2.89 7.02
N LEU A 300 -4.67 -4.13 6.55
CA LEU A 300 -3.64 -5.17 6.62
C LEU A 300 -2.41 -4.81 5.77
N GLU A 301 -2.60 -4.10 4.66
CA GLU A 301 -1.51 -3.53 3.85
C GLU A 301 -0.83 -2.37 4.59
N ALA A 302 -1.61 -1.43 5.16
CA ALA A 302 -1.10 -0.33 5.98
C ALA A 302 -0.28 -0.81 7.20
N LYS A 303 -0.73 -1.88 7.86
CA LYS A 303 -0.06 -2.56 8.98
C LYS A 303 1.22 -3.32 8.55
N GLY A 304 1.44 -3.57 7.26
CA GLY A 304 2.58 -4.31 6.73
C GLY A 304 2.52 -5.82 7.00
N ILE A 305 1.32 -6.40 6.97
CA ILE A 305 1.04 -7.83 7.26
C ILE A 305 0.20 -8.52 6.17
N PHE A 306 -0.20 -7.79 5.13
CA PHE A 306 -0.94 -8.33 3.99
C PHE A 306 -0.17 -9.44 3.26
N ARG A 307 -0.89 -10.44 2.71
CA ARG A 307 -0.26 -11.69 2.19
C ARG A 307 0.51 -11.48 0.89
N LYS A 308 0.28 -10.36 0.18
CA LYS A 308 0.92 -10.03 -1.11
C LYS A 308 1.88 -8.87 -0.92
N GLN A 309 2.99 -8.93 -1.67
CA GLN A 309 4.03 -7.90 -1.72
C GLN A 309 3.41 -6.50 -1.95
N SER A 310 3.51 -5.65 -0.93
CA SER A 310 2.87 -4.33 -0.89
C SER A 310 3.78 -3.20 -1.38
N ALA A 311 3.20 -2.01 -1.55
CA ALA A 311 3.98 -0.78 -1.67
C ALA A 311 4.82 -0.52 -0.39
N ILE A 312 4.29 -0.90 0.77
CA ILE A 312 4.89 -0.71 2.09
C ILE A 312 6.13 -1.59 2.32
N ASP A 313 6.10 -2.85 1.88
CA ASP A 313 7.27 -3.74 1.87
C ASP A 313 8.39 -3.16 1.02
N THR A 314 8.02 -2.59 -0.12
CA THR A 314 8.95 -2.00 -1.09
C THR A 314 9.62 -0.74 -0.51
N ILE A 315 8.84 0.15 0.12
CA ILE A 315 9.35 1.32 0.85
C ILE A 315 10.27 0.89 2.02
N THR A 316 9.86 -0.12 2.78
CA THR A 316 10.62 -0.66 3.91
C THR A 316 11.96 -1.26 3.47
N LEU A 317 11.98 -2.02 2.38
CA LEU A 317 13.21 -2.57 1.79
C LEU A 317 14.18 -1.45 1.36
N ILE A 318 13.68 -0.38 0.72
CA ILE A 318 14.52 0.75 0.32
C ILE A 318 15.08 1.48 1.55
N ALA A 319 14.27 1.69 2.59
CA ALA A 319 14.73 2.29 3.85
C ALA A 319 15.84 1.46 4.52
N VAL A 320 15.73 0.13 4.53
CA VAL A 320 16.77 -0.78 5.02
C VAL A 320 18.06 -0.69 4.19
N ILE A 321 17.96 -0.64 2.86
CA ILE A 321 19.11 -0.47 1.96
C ILE A 321 19.82 0.87 2.23
N LEU A 322 19.08 1.96 2.43
CA LEU A 322 19.64 3.28 2.78
C LEU A 322 20.36 3.26 4.13
N ILE A 323 19.81 2.59 5.14
CA ILE A 323 20.47 2.41 6.44
C ILE A 323 21.81 1.68 6.26
N PHE A 324 21.88 0.62 5.45
CA PHE A 324 23.16 -0.05 5.15
C PHE A 324 24.16 0.84 4.40
N ILE A 325 23.69 1.70 3.47
CA ILE A 325 24.54 2.70 2.80
C ILE A 325 25.07 3.74 3.81
N VAL A 326 24.21 4.28 4.69
CA VAL A 326 24.60 5.21 5.76
C VAL A 326 25.63 4.57 6.70
N MET A 327 25.42 3.31 7.11
CA MET A 327 26.39 2.58 7.93
C MET A 327 27.73 2.38 7.21
N GLY A 328 27.72 1.88 5.96
CA GLY A 328 28.94 1.61 5.20
C GLY A 328 29.77 2.86 4.91
N THR A 329 29.12 3.97 4.56
CA THR A 329 29.76 5.27 4.37
C THR A 329 30.31 5.84 5.69
N SER A 330 29.55 5.73 6.78
CA SER A 330 29.97 6.18 8.11
C SER A 330 31.15 5.36 8.67
N VAL A 331 31.19 4.04 8.44
CA VAL A 331 32.34 3.20 8.82
C VAL A 331 33.63 3.72 8.20
N PHE A 332 33.60 4.19 6.94
CA PHE A 332 34.79 4.75 6.30
C PHE A 332 35.24 6.07 6.94
N ILE A 333 34.29 6.97 7.23
CA ILE A 333 34.55 8.29 7.83
C ILE A 333 35.10 8.15 9.25
N ILE A 334 34.43 7.36 10.09
CA ILE A 334 34.81 7.15 11.50
C ILE A 334 36.15 6.41 11.58
N ARG A 335 36.37 5.38 10.75
CA ARG A 335 37.67 4.69 10.64
C ARG A 335 38.79 5.65 10.26
N ASN A 336 38.56 6.62 9.36
CA ASN A 336 39.56 7.62 8.99
C ASN A 336 39.93 8.48 10.22
N SER A 337 38.96 9.02 10.96
CA SER A 337 39.25 9.85 12.14
C SER A 337 39.97 9.07 13.25
N ILE A 338 39.49 7.88 13.62
CA ILE A 338 40.12 7.03 14.64
C ILE A 338 41.52 6.59 14.18
N SER A 339 41.72 6.31 12.88
CA SER A 339 43.06 5.97 12.34
C SER A 339 44.07 7.10 12.51
N ILE A 340 43.66 8.37 12.46
CA ILE A 340 44.59 9.48 12.68
C ILE A 340 44.80 9.72 14.18
N SER A 341 43.77 9.55 15.03
CA SER A 341 43.93 9.54 16.51
C SER A 341 44.95 8.49 16.97
N ALA A 342 44.85 7.27 16.44
CA ALA A 342 45.83 6.20 16.68
C ALA A 342 47.22 6.54 16.12
N THR A 343 47.30 7.24 14.98
CA THR A 343 48.57 7.68 14.40
C THR A 343 49.28 8.72 15.27
N GLU A 344 48.56 9.69 15.82
CA GLU A 344 49.08 10.67 16.79
C GLU A 344 49.60 9.96 18.07
N LYS A 345 48.89 8.92 18.52
CA LYS A 345 49.26 8.13 19.71
C LYS A 345 50.34 7.06 19.46
N THR A 346 50.85 6.90 18.24
CA THR A 346 51.83 5.85 17.90
C THR A 346 53.06 5.87 18.82
N ARG A 347 53.62 7.05 19.13
CA ARG A 347 54.79 7.19 20.02
C ARG A 347 54.49 6.74 21.46
N LEU A 348 53.27 6.97 21.94
CA LEU A 348 52.80 6.49 23.26
C LEU A 348 52.65 4.97 23.26
N PHE A 349 52.04 4.40 22.20
CA PHE A 349 51.92 2.94 22.06
C PHE A 349 53.29 2.26 21.98
N GLY A 350 54.24 2.82 21.21
CA GLY A 350 55.62 2.32 21.15
C GLY A 350 56.33 2.34 22.50
N MET A 351 56.16 3.43 23.27
CA MET A 351 56.71 3.54 24.63
C MET A 351 56.09 2.51 25.59
N LEU A 352 54.76 2.31 25.53
CA LEU A 352 54.07 1.29 26.32
C LEU A 352 54.55 -0.12 25.94
N SER A 353 54.71 -0.43 24.65
CA SER A 353 55.27 -1.70 24.18
C SER A 353 56.70 -1.95 24.69
N SER A 354 57.55 -0.91 24.73
CA SER A 354 58.91 -1.02 25.31
C SER A 354 58.91 -1.32 26.82
N VAL A 355 57.83 -0.96 27.53
CA VAL A 355 57.63 -1.27 28.96
C VAL A 355 56.86 -2.60 29.16
N GLY A 356 56.63 -3.35 28.07
CA GLY A 356 56.02 -4.69 28.11
C GLY A 356 54.51 -4.73 27.88
N ALA A 357 53.88 -3.64 27.42
CA ALA A 357 52.46 -3.68 27.07
C ALA A 357 52.20 -4.61 25.88
N THR A 358 51.28 -5.56 26.05
CA THR A 358 50.91 -6.53 25.03
C THR A 358 50.14 -5.89 23.87
N PRO A 359 50.21 -6.44 22.65
CA PRO A 359 49.39 -5.99 21.52
C PRO A 359 47.88 -5.95 21.85
N LYS A 360 47.38 -6.91 22.65
CA LYS A 360 45.96 -6.96 23.07
C LYS A 360 45.59 -5.81 24.02
N GLN A 361 46.48 -5.35 24.89
CA GLN A 361 46.26 -4.15 25.70
C GLN A 361 46.20 -2.87 24.83
N ILE A 362 46.98 -2.80 23.75
CA ILE A 362 46.94 -1.69 22.79
C ILE A 362 45.65 -1.74 21.95
N GLN A 363 45.22 -2.92 21.50
CA GLN A 363 43.90 -3.09 20.84
C GLN A 363 42.78 -2.62 21.75
N ASN A 364 42.75 -3.10 23.00
CA ASN A 364 41.73 -2.73 23.98
C ASN A 364 41.75 -1.22 24.31
N SER A 365 42.91 -0.54 24.27
CA SER A 365 42.97 0.92 24.40
C SER A 365 42.24 1.64 23.26
N VAL A 366 42.36 1.17 22.01
CA VAL A 366 41.69 1.78 20.86
C VAL A 366 40.20 1.43 20.81
N LEU A 367 39.82 0.22 21.23
CA LEU A 367 38.42 -0.16 21.40
C LEU A 367 37.73 0.61 22.54
N TYR A 368 38.44 0.87 23.65
CA TYR A 368 37.95 1.69 24.76
C TYR A 368 37.79 3.17 24.37
N GLU A 369 38.68 3.70 23.52
CA GLU A 369 38.49 5.00 22.86
C GLU A 369 37.23 5.02 21.98
N GLY A 370 37.00 3.97 21.19
CA GLY A 370 35.75 3.79 20.43
C GLY A 370 34.52 3.78 21.33
N LEU A 371 34.54 3.00 22.43
CA LEU A 371 33.42 2.89 23.38
C LEU A 371 33.08 4.23 24.06
N LEU A 372 34.07 5.04 24.44
CA LEU A 372 33.84 6.39 24.97
C LEU A 372 33.19 7.32 23.94
N LEU A 373 33.59 7.20 22.67
CA LEU A 373 33.00 7.93 21.55
C LEU A 373 31.57 7.44 21.22
N THR A 374 31.27 6.14 21.38
CA THR A 374 29.91 5.59 21.26
C THR A 374 28.99 6.16 22.35
N ILE A 375 29.41 6.12 23.62
CA ILE A 375 28.61 6.59 24.77
C ILE A 375 28.24 8.08 24.66
N THR A 376 29.05 8.88 23.97
CA THR A 376 28.78 10.32 23.76
C THR A 376 28.08 10.60 22.42
N GLY A 377 28.56 10.02 21.32
CA GLY A 377 28.06 10.32 19.97
C GLY A 377 26.72 9.68 19.62
N VAL A 378 26.42 8.47 20.11
CA VAL A 378 25.16 7.78 19.78
C VAL A 378 23.95 8.45 20.43
N PRO A 379 23.92 8.77 21.74
CA PRO A 379 22.78 9.45 22.34
C PRO A 379 22.54 10.86 21.77
N LEU A 380 23.61 11.62 21.50
CA LEU A 380 23.49 12.92 20.83
C LEU A 380 22.93 12.79 19.41
N GLY A 381 23.36 11.76 18.66
CA GLY A 381 22.89 11.53 17.30
C GLY A 381 21.42 11.10 17.24
N ILE A 382 20.96 10.28 18.19
CA ILE A 382 19.54 9.90 18.32
C ILE A 382 18.70 11.11 18.75
N ALA A 383 19.15 11.90 19.73
CA ALA A 383 18.42 13.10 20.17
C ALA A 383 18.27 14.13 19.03
N ALA A 384 19.35 14.37 18.27
CA ALA A 384 19.28 15.21 17.06
C ALA A 384 18.41 14.57 15.96
N GLY A 385 18.43 13.24 15.83
CA GLY A 385 17.58 12.48 14.90
C GLY A 385 16.10 12.66 15.19
N LEU A 386 15.68 12.47 16.44
CA LEU A 386 14.31 12.68 16.90
C LEU A 386 13.83 14.11 16.64
N GLY A 387 14.68 15.12 16.92
CA GLY A 387 14.37 16.52 16.64
C GLY A 387 14.20 16.82 15.14
N VAL A 388 15.01 16.19 14.27
CA VAL A 388 14.87 16.32 12.82
C VAL A 388 13.63 15.58 12.30
N THR A 389 13.35 14.36 12.78
CA THR A 389 12.12 13.63 12.42
C THR A 389 10.88 14.42 12.84
N PHE A 390 10.84 14.97 14.06
CA PHE A 390 9.73 15.82 14.53
C PHE A 390 9.55 17.07 13.66
N ALA A 391 10.64 17.76 13.29
CA ALA A 391 10.55 18.90 12.39
C ALA A 391 10.02 18.48 11.00
N LEU A 392 10.51 17.36 10.45
CA LEU A 392 10.10 16.85 9.13
C LEU A 392 8.64 16.36 9.10
N THR A 393 8.14 15.67 10.12
CA THR A 393 6.72 15.24 10.16
C THR A 393 5.78 16.44 10.21
N ASN A 394 6.08 17.46 11.02
CA ASN A 394 5.28 18.69 11.08
C ASN A 394 5.32 19.48 9.75
N ILE A 395 6.52 19.71 9.19
CA ILE A 395 6.68 20.44 7.92
C ILE A 395 5.98 19.70 6.77
N THR A 396 6.16 18.38 6.69
CA THR A 396 5.58 17.57 5.60
C THR A 396 4.07 17.40 5.78
N GLY A 397 3.57 17.30 7.02
CA GLY A 397 2.15 17.29 7.33
C GLY A 397 1.44 18.55 6.85
N GLU A 398 1.97 19.74 7.18
CA GLU A 398 1.36 21.01 6.74
C GLU A 398 1.47 21.21 5.21
N LEU A 399 2.58 20.79 4.58
CA LEU A 399 2.76 20.85 3.12
C LEU A 399 1.86 19.87 2.35
N LEU A 400 1.52 18.71 2.93
CA LEU A 400 0.66 17.70 2.29
C LEU A 400 -0.80 17.75 2.73
N LYS A 401 -1.17 18.64 3.66
CA LYS A 401 -2.51 18.76 4.27
C LYS A 401 -3.67 18.79 3.27
N SER A 402 -3.48 19.46 2.13
CA SER A 402 -4.46 19.54 1.03
C SER A 402 -4.55 18.29 0.16
N ASN A 403 -3.55 17.40 0.21
CA ASN A 403 -3.49 16.16 -0.59
C ASN A 403 -3.82 14.91 0.24
N LEU A 404 -3.70 14.97 1.56
CA LEU A 404 -3.98 13.86 2.49
C LEU A 404 -5.47 13.77 2.90
N ASN A 405 -6.36 14.51 2.25
CA ASN A 405 -7.80 14.57 2.52
C ASN A 405 -8.15 14.87 4.00
N GLY A 406 -7.31 15.64 4.69
CA GLY A 406 -7.46 15.98 6.10
C GLY A 406 -6.75 15.05 7.10
N ASN A 407 -6.15 13.94 6.65
CA ASN A 407 -5.27 13.14 7.51
C ASN A 407 -3.93 13.86 7.76
N GLU A 408 -3.40 13.75 8.98
CA GLU A 408 -2.15 14.40 9.39
C GLU A 408 -0.99 13.39 9.49
N LEU A 409 0.25 13.86 9.27
CA LEU A 409 1.47 13.06 9.46
C LEU A 409 1.85 13.01 10.94
N ILE A 410 1.48 11.92 11.60
CA ILE A 410 1.67 11.68 13.02
C ILE A 410 3.14 11.36 13.32
N PHE A 411 3.76 12.14 14.21
CA PHE A 411 5.07 11.81 14.77
C PHE A 411 4.95 10.58 15.69
N SER A 412 5.40 9.42 15.21
CA SER A 412 5.44 8.17 15.95
C SER A 412 6.79 7.48 15.74
N VAL A 413 7.60 7.42 16.80
CA VAL A 413 8.95 6.83 16.79
C VAL A 413 9.07 5.88 17.99
N PRO A 414 8.63 4.62 17.86
CA PRO A 414 8.54 3.69 18.99
C PRO A 414 9.92 3.27 19.50
N LEU A 415 10.04 2.98 20.79
CA LEU A 415 11.32 2.74 21.49
C LEU A 415 12.23 1.68 20.83
N TRP A 416 11.67 0.69 20.14
CA TRP A 416 12.46 -0.32 19.43
C TRP A 416 13.28 0.29 18.27
N THR A 417 12.78 1.35 17.60
CA THR A 417 13.54 2.06 16.55
C THR A 417 14.74 2.79 17.12
N MET A 418 14.59 3.42 18.29
CA MET A 418 15.67 4.07 19.03
C MET A 418 16.72 3.05 19.48
N ALA A 419 16.28 1.87 19.95
CA ALA A 419 17.17 0.76 20.31
C ALA A 419 17.91 0.20 19.09
N ALA A 420 17.24 0.04 17.95
CA ALA A 420 17.85 -0.38 16.69
C ALA A 420 18.86 0.66 16.18
N ALA A 421 18.50 1.95 16.14
CA ALA A 421 19.41 3.03 15.77
C ALA A 421 20.64 3.11 16.70
N ALA A 422 20.45 2.89 18.00
CA ALA A 422 21.55 2.81 18.97
C ALA A 422 22.47 1.61 18.71
N LEU A 423 21.90 0.43 18.41
CA LEU A 423 22.65 -0.79 18.11
C LEU A 423 23.44 -0.65 16.79
N LEU A 424 22.82 -0.13 15.73
CA LEU A 424 23.46 0.08 14.43
C LEU A 424 24.52 1.20 14.49
N GLY A 425 24.28 2.26 15.27
CA GLY A 425 25.28 3.30 15.56
C GLY A 425 26.48 2.74 16.32
N ALA A 426 26.24 1.96 17.38
CA ALA A 426 27.29 1.30 18.16
C ALA A 426 28.09 0.29 17.31
N ALA A 427 27.42 -0.51 16.47
CA ALA A 427 28.05 -1.43 15.52
C ALA A 427 28.91 -0.69 14.49
N THR A 428 28.44 0.43 13.95
CA THR A 428 29.19 1.30 13.04
C THR A 428 30.49 1.81 13.66
N VAL A 429 30.46 2.28 14.92
CA VAL A 429 31.68 2.69 15.64
C VAL A 429 32.58 1.49 15.96
N PHE A 430 32.00 0.36 16.38
CA PHE A 430 32.75 -0.85 16.71
C PHE A 430 33.54 -1.37 15.50
N LEU A 431 32.88 -1.62 14.36
CA LEU A 431 33.50 -2.07 13.11
C LEU A 431 34.62 -1.12 12.64
N SER A 432 34.38 0.21 12.76
CA SER A 432 35.39 1.23 12.48
C SER A 432 36.62 1.10 13.38
N SER A 433 36.40 0.97 14.69
CA SER A 433 37.45 0.94 15.72
C SER A 433 38.27 -0.36 15.68
N VAL A 434 37.66 -1.52 15.46
CA VAL A 434 38.34 -2.83 15.36
C VAL A 434 39.41 -2.82 14.27
N SER A 435 39.09 -2.28 13.10
CA SER A 435 40.04 -2.21 11.97
C SER A 435 41.25 -1.32 12.28
N VAL A 436 41.06 -0.25 13.07
CA VAL A 436 42.16 0.61 13.54
C VAL A 436 42.93 -0.05 14.68
N ALA A 437 42.26 -0.66 15.66
CA ALA A 437 42.85 -1.31 16.82
C ALA A 437 43.85 -2.40 16.41
N ILE A 438 43.44 -3.29 15.48
CA ILE A 438 44.31 -4.32 14.91
C ILE A 438 45.54 -3.68 14.23
N THR A 439 45.35 -2.57 13.49
CA THR A 439 46.44 -1.86 12.80
C THR A 439 47.41 -1.21 13.79
N ALA A 440 46.91 -0.53 14.83
CA ALA A 440 47.72 0.14 15.86
C ALA A 440 48.57 -0.85 16.66
N SER A 441 48.01 -2.01 17.00
CA SER A 441 48.70 -3.06 17.77
C SER A 441 49.84 -3.77 17.04
N LYS A 442 49.99 -3.53 15.72
CA LYS A 442 51.04 -4.12 14.88
C LYS A 442 52.26 -3.20 14.70
N VAL A 443 52.23 -1.98 15.23
CA VAL A 443 53.37 -1.05 15.12
C VAL A 443 54.45 -1.43 16.13
N THR A 444 55.68 -1.66 15.67
CA THR A 444 56.80 -2.00 16.54
C THR A 444 57.32 -0.78 17.32
N PRO A 445 57.98 -0.97 18.48
CA PRO A 445 58.57 0.15 19.25
C PRO A 445 59.55 0.99 18.42
N ILE A 446 60.36 0.34 17.57
CA ILE A 446 61.36 1.02 16.74
C ILE A 446 60.74 1.84 15.60
N GLU A 447 59.64 1.38 14.99
CA GLU A 447 58.88 2.19 14.02
C GLU A 447 58.20 3.39 14.68
N ALA A 448 57.61 3.17 15.85
CA ALA A 448 56.93 4.21 16.64
C ALA A 448 57.88 5.34 17.08
N VAL A 449 59.14 5.01 17.42
CA VAL A 449 60.17 5.99 17.77
C VAL A 449 60.78 6.66 16.53
N ARG A 450 60.97 5.94 15.42
CA ARG A 450 61.57 6.51 14.19
C ARG A 450 60.71 7.56 13.50
N GLN A 451 59.39 7.56 13.71
CA GLN A 451 58.41 8.52 13.18
C GLN A 451 58.35 8.72 11.65
N SER A 452 59.21 8.04 10.87
CA SER A 452 59.38 8.19 9.41
C SER A 452 58.28 7.48 8.58
N GLY A 453 57.03 7.60 9.01
CA GLY A 453 55.88 6.86 8.51
C GLY A 453 55.23 7.40 7.24
N SER A 454 55.93 7.39 6.10
CA SER A 454 55.29 7.37 4.76
C SER A 454 56.29 7.31 3.60
N ILE A 455 57.44 7.98 3.74
CA ILE A 455 58.41 8.14 2.64
C ILE A 455 59.35 6.92 2.60
N GLN A 456 58.89 5.80 2.04
CA GLN A 456 59.80 4.80 1.50
C GLN A 456 60.55 5.41 0.30
N LEU A 457 61.75 5.94 0.55
CA LEU A 457 62.72 6.27 -0.51
C LEU A 457 63.23 4.98 -1.15
N LYS A 458 62.41 4.35 -2.00
CA LYS A 458 62.85 3.23 -2.83
C LYS A 458 64.03 3.71 -3.69
N THR A 459 65.13 2.95 -3.64
CA THR A 459 66.50 3.36 -3.94
C THR A 459 66.62 4.11 -5.28
N ALA A 460 67.55 5.08 -5.34
CA ALA A 460 67.59 6.19 -6.30
C ALA A 460 67.49 5.86 -7.81
N LYS A 461 67.66 4.60 -8.22
CA LYS A 461 67.47 4.12 -9.60
C LYS A 461 66.04 4.31 -10.16
N LYS A 462 65.05 4.68 -9.34
CA LYS A 462 63.66 4.95 -9.78
C LYS A 462 63.26 6.44 -9.79
N LYS A 463 64.22 7.34 -10.01
CA LYS A 463 63.99 8.81 -10.15
C LYS A 463 63.17 9.22 -11.40
N SER A 464 63.06 8.37 -12.42
CA SER A 464 62.29 8.67 -13.64
C SER A 464 60.86 8.10 -13.64
N THR A 465 60.02 8.66 -14.50
CA THR A 465 58.72 8.10 -14.94
C THR A 465 57.54 8.12 -13.95
N TYR A 466 57.40 9.17 -13.13
CA TYR A 466 56.05 9.61 -12.70
C TYR A 466 55.44 10.54 -13.77
N LYS A 467 55.09 9.99 -14.94
CA LYS A 467 54.48 10.76 -16.04
C LYS A 467 53.20 11.49 -15.57
N THR A 468 53.17 12.78 -15.88
CA THR A 468 52.05 13.71 -15.70
C THR A 468 51.24 13.78 -17.00
N PRO A 469 49.90 13.63 -16.98
CA PRO A 469 49.08 13.89 -18.16
C PRO A 469 49.26 15.34 -18.63
N LYS A 470 49.36 15.57 -19.95
CA LYS A 470 49.43 16.94 -20.52
C LYS A 470 48.22 17.82 -20.13
N LEU A 471 47.09 17.19 -19.78
CA LEU A 471 45.89 17.86 -19.26
C LEU A 471 46.14 18.55 -17.91
N ILE A 472 46.87 17.92 -16.98
CA ILE A 472 47.17 18.50 -15.66
C ILE A 472 47.98 19.79 -15.80
N SER A 473 49.03 19.76 -16.63
CA SER A 473 49.86 20.94 -16.93
C SER A 473 49.12 22.04 -17.70
N ARG A 474 48.06 21.71 -18.46
CA ARG A 474 47.24 22.69 -19.17
C ARG A 474 46.19 23.36 -18.27
N LEU A 475 45.53 22.59 -17.40
CA LEU A 475 44.46 23.10 -16.52
C LEU A 475 44.98 23.77 -15.24
N PHE A 476 46.13 23.32 -14.71
CA PHE A 476 46.60 23.71 -13.38
C PHE A 476 48.09 24.14 -13.35
N GLY A 477 48.72 24.30 -14.53
CA GLY A 477 50.11 24.72 -14.66
C GLY A 477 51.12 23.85 -13.89
N GLU A 478 52.24 24.45 -13.51
CA GLU A 478 53.29 23.78 -12.73
C GLU A 478 52.83 23.42 -11.30
N GLY A 479 51.92 24.20 -10.70
CA GLY A 479 51.32 23.88 -9.41
C GLY A 479 50.59 22.53 -9.44
N GLY A 480 49.77 22.28 -10.46
CA GLY A 480 49.11 21.01 -10.69
C GLY A 480 50.08 19.87 -11.00
N VAL A 481 51.15 20.13 -11.75
CA VAL A 481 52.23 19.16 -12.01
C VAL A 481 52.90 18.70 -10.71
N ILE A 482 53.16 19.63 -9.77
CA ILE A 482 53.71 19.32 -8.45
C ILE A 482 52.69 18.57 -7.59
N ALA A 483 51.43 19.04 -7.53
CA ALA A 483 50.36 18.40 -6.77
C ALA A 483 50.11 16.94 -7.21
N TRP A 484 50.04 16.69 -8.53
CA TRP A 484 49.86 15.35 -9.10
C TRP A 484 51.03 14.42 -8.81
N LYS A 485 52.28 14.92 -8.86
CA LYS A 485 53.47 14.17 -8.43
C LYS A 485 53.39 13.82 -6.94
N ASN A 486 52.88 14.73 -6.10
CA ASN A 486 52.66 14.46 -4.68
C ASN A 486 51.57 13.40 -4.45
N MET A 487 50.41 13.50 -5.11
CA MET A 487 49.31 12.53 -5.02
C MET A 487 49.74 11.12 -5.48
N LYS A 488 50.55 11.02 -6.54
CA LYS A 488 51.14 9.73 -6.99
C LYS A 488 52.19 9.17 -6.02
N ARG A 489 52.79 10.01 -5.16
CA ARG A 489 53.71 9.62 -4.07
C ARG A 489 52.93 9.19 -2.83
N SER A 490 51.92 9.95 -2.41
CA SER A 490 51.10 9.71 -1.22
C SER A 490 49.90 8.77 -1.44
N LYS A 491 50.10 7.65 -2.16
CA LYS A 491 49.05 6.72 -2.64
C LYS A 491 48.06 6.19 -1.58
N ARG A 492 48.35 6.30 -0.28
CA ARG A 492 47.38 6.01 0.80
C ARG A 492 46.42 7.19 1.00
N GLN A 493 46.95 8.40 1.21
CA GLN A 493 46.15 9.62 1.40
C GLN A 493 45.29 9.91 0.16
N TYR A 494 45.88 9.90 -1.04
CA TYR A 494 45.14 10.14 -2.28
C TYR A 494 43.91 9.22 -2.45
N ARG A 495 44.07 7.92 -2.19
CA ARG A 495 42.94 6.96 -2.26
C ARG A 495 41.90 7.21 -1.18
N VAL A 496 42.30 7.60 0.04
CA VAL A 496 41.33 7.94 1.10
C VAL A 496 40.51 9.17 0.70
N THR A 497 41.13 10.24 0.21
CA THR A 497 40.42 11.46 -0.22
C THR A 497 39.45 11.20 -1.38
N VAL A 498 39.86 10.44 -2.40
CA VAL A 498 39.00 10.09 -3.54
C VAL A 498 37.82 9.22 -3.11
N VAL A 499 38.06 8.22 -2.24
CA VAL A 499 36.99 7.36 -1.73
C VAL A 499 36.03 8.12 -0.82
N SER A 500 36.50 9.04 0.04
CA SER A 500 35.62 9.93 0.81
C SER A 500 34.70 10.78 -0.07
N LEU A 501 35.23 11.35 -1.16
CA LEU A 501 34.44 12.14 -2.11
C LEU A 501 33.38 11.28 -2.81
N ALA A 502 33.78 10.14 -3.37
CA ALA A 502 32.86 9.21 -4.03
C ALA A 502 31.76 8.70 -3.06
N ILE A 503 32.12 8.38 -1.82
CA ILE A 503 31.17 8.02 -0.75
C ILE A 503 30.16 9.13 -0.49
N SER A 504 30.60 10.39 -0.42
CA SER A 504 29.71 11.53 -0.21
C SER A 504 28.74 11.74 -1.38
N THR A 505 29.20 11.55 -2.62
CA THR A 505 28.35 11.63 -3.82
C THR A 505 27.35 10.48 -3.89
N ILE A 506 27.77 9.25 -3.59
CA ILE A 506 26.87 8.09 -3.54
C ILE A 506 25.79 8.30 -2.48
N LEU A 507 26.16 8.70 -1.25
CA LEU A 507 25.18 8.96 -0.19
C LEU A 507 24.16 10.04 -0.57
N PHE A 508 24.63 11.14 -1.18
CA PHE A 508 23.74 12.21 -1.66
C PHE A 508 22.79 11.70 -2.75
N LEU A 509 23.29 10.98 -3.76
CA LEU A 509 22.47 10.43 -4.83
C LEU A 509 21.45 9.43 -4.31
N SER A 510 21.84 8.48 -3.44
CA SER A 510 20.91 7.49 -2.88
C SER A 510 19.79 8.12 -2.07
N VAL A 511 20.08 9.15 -1.27
CA VAL A 511 19.06 9.89 -0.52
C VAL A 511 18.18 10.72 -1.47
N SER A 512 18.77 11.38 -2.47
CA SER A 512 18.02 12.16 -3.48
C SER A 512 17.05 11.29 -4.27
N THR A 513 17.50 10.16 -4.80
CA THR A 513 16.67 9.22 -5.58
C THR A 513 15.60 8.55 -4.71
N PHE A 514 15.86 8.31 -3.41
CA PHE A 514 14.81 7.85 -2.50
C PHE A 514 13.71 8.90 -2.28
N VAL A 515 14.10 10.14 -2.01
CA VAL A 515 13.15 11.26 -1.83
C VAL A 515 12.35 11.50 -3.11
N GLU A 516 13.02 11.47 -4.27
CA GLU A 516 12.40 11.59 -5.59
C GLU A 516 11.45 10.43 -5.90
N ALA A 517 11.83 9.18 -5.60
CA ALA A 517 10.95 8.02 -5.75
C ALA A 517 9.75 8.05 -4.80
N GLY A 518 9.94 8.47 -3.54
CA GLY A 518 8.86 8.65 -2.58
C GLY A 518 7.87 9.74 -3.00
N PHE A 519 8.37 10.89 -3.47
CA PHE A 519 7.52 11.93 -4.06
C PHE A 519 6.87 11.48 -5.37
N LYS A 520 7.52 10.64 -6.19
CA LYS A 520 6.90 10.09 -7.40
C LYS A 520 5.73 9.16 -7.06
N ILE A 521 5.93 8.20 -6.15
CA ILE A 521 4.87 7.27 -5.71
C ILE A 521 3.71 8.05 -5.11
N ALA A 522 3.99 8.97 -4.16
CA ALA A 522 2.96 9.81 -3.57
C ALA A 522 2.23 10.65 -4.64
N LYS A 523 2.96 11.24 -5.59
CA LYS A 523 2.36 12.00 -6.69
C LYS A 523 1.49 11.12 -7.58
N GLU A 524 1.91 9.91 -7.95
CA GLU A 524 1.10 9.01 -8.77
C GLU A 524 -0.20 8.62 -8.04
N SER A 525 -0.14 8.33 -6.73
CA SER A 525 -1.33 8.10 -5.89
C SER A 525 -2.24 9.33 -5.66
N ILE A 526 -1.82 10.53 -6.07
CA ILE A 526 -2.53 11.81 -5.88
C ILE A 526 -2.99 12.43 -7.22
N ASP A 527 -2.20 12.34 -8.29
CA ASP A 527 -2.54 12.86 -9.63
C ASP A 527 -3.78 12.14 -10.18
N ASP A 528 -3.92 10.83 -9.95
CA ASP A 528 -5.11 10.02 -10.29
C ASP A 528 -6.41 10.46 -9.59
N LYS A 529 -6.34 11.44 -8.66
CA LYS A 529 -7.49 11.98 -7.91
C LYS A 529 -7.67 13.49 -8.12
N LYS A 530 -7.07 14.07 -9.16
CA LYS A 530 -7.23 15.50 -9.53
C LYS A 530 -8.51 15.78 -10.32
N PHE A 531 -9.65 15.44 -9.73
CA PHE A 531 -10.98 15.80 -10.22
C PHE A 531 -11.86 16.24 -9.05
N ASP A 532 -12.61 17.32 -9.21
CA ASP A 532 -13.63 17.73 -8.23
C ASP A 532 -14.91 16.87 -8.32
N ILE A 533 -15.14 16.26 -9.49
CA ILE A 533 -16.30 15.40 -9.79
C ILE A 533 -15.83 14.24 -10.68
N TYR A 534 -16.10 13.02 -10.24
CA TYR A 534 -16.02 11.81 -11.07
C TYR A 534 -17.43 11.43 -11.54
N ILE A 535 -17.59 11.00 -12.78
CA ILE A 535 -18.87 10.57 -13.35
C ILE A 535 -18.64 9.24 -14.06
N HIS A 536 -19.17 8.16 -13.50
CA HIS A 536 -19.10 6.82 -14.09
C HIS A 536 -20.45 6.43 -14.70
N GLY A 537 -20.44 5.78 -15.87
CA GLY A 537 -21.65 5.45 -16.62
C GLY A 537 -21.64 4.01 -17.12
N TYR A 538 -22.46 3.16 -16.52
CA TYR A 538 -22.63 1.77 -16.97
C TYR A 538 -23.69 1.67 -18.06
N SER A 539 -23.37 0.98 -19.16
CA SER A 539 -24.35 0.58 -20.19
C SER A 539 -24.41 -0.94 -20.29
N MET A 540 -25.02 -1.59 -19.28
CA MET A 540 -25.38 -3.00 -19.40
C MET A 540 -26.33 -3.20 -20.58
N ALA A 541 -26.02 -4.18 -21.42
CA ALA A 541 -26.90 -4.69 -22.47
C ALA A 541 -27.22 -6.14 -22.14
N ASN A 542 -28.49 -6.43 -21.80
CA ASN A 542 -28.94 -7.81 -21.63
C ASN A 542 -28.81 -8.59 -22.94
N TRP A 543 -28.56 -9.89 -22.86
CA TRP A 543 -28.36 -10.75 -24.03
C TRP A 543 -29.53 -10.70 -25.03
N ASP A 544 -30.79 -10.63 -24.56
CA ASP A 544 -31.95 -10.45 -25.45
C ASP A 544 -31.97 -9.08 -26.14
N SER A 545 -31.51 -8.02 -25.47
CA SER A 545 -31.37 -6.70 -26.10
C SER A 545 -30.27 -6.67 -27.17
N LEU A 546 -29.17 -7.42 -26.96
CA LEU A 546 -28.12 -7.58 -27.99
C LEU A 546 -28.61 -8.32 -29.25
N ARG A 547 -29.70 -9.08 -29.14
CA ARG A 547 -30.33 -9.81 -30.26
C ARG A 547 -31.31 -8.96 -31.09
N TYR A 548 -31.77 -7.82 -30.55
CA TYR A 548 -32.73 -6.91 -31.19
C TYR A 548 -32.17 -5.51 -31.52
N LEU A 549 -31.00 -5.13 -31.01
CA LEU A 549 -30.33 -3.88 -31.36
C LEU A 549 -29.68 -3.98 -32.76
N ASP A 550 -30.39 -3.46 -33.77
CA ASP A 550 -29.92 -3.19 -35.14
C ASP A 550 -28.51 -2.56 -35.14
N GLU A 551 -27.68 -2.84 -36.15
CA GLU A 551 -26.27 -2.43 -36.22
C GLU A 551 -26.08 -0.91 -36.06
N LYS A 552 -27.12 -0.13 -36.38
CA LYS A 552 -27.18 1.34 -36.25
C LYS A 552 -27.29 1.86 -34.81
N ALA A 553 -27.71 1.04 -33.84
CA ALA A 553 -27.98 1.52 -32.48
C ALA A 553 -26.72 1.63 -31.61
N ARG A 554 -25.65 0.89 -31.93
CA ARG A 554 -24.43 0.81 -31.12
C ARG A 554 -23.59 2.11 -31.11
N PRO A 555 -23.39 2.83 -32.24
CA PRO A 555 -22.61 4.07 -32.24
C PRO A 555 -23.26 5.20 -31.42
N ASN A 556 -24.59 5.25 -31.36
CA ASN A 556 -25.31 6.38 -30.79
C ASN A 556 -25.05 6.59 -29.29
N ARG A 557 -25.02 5.53 -28.47
CA ARG A 557 -24.81 5.72 -27.01
C ARG A 557 -23.44 6.29 -26.66
N THR A 558 -22.37 5.89 -27.34
CA THR A 558 -21.03 6.44 -27.11
C THR A 558 -20.97 7.92 -27.49
N GLU A 559 -21.61 8.29 -28.60
CA GLU A 559 -21.75 9.68 -29.03
C GLU A 559 -22.68 10.49 -28.10
N GLU A 560 -23.77 9.91 -27.59
CA GLU A 560 -24.67 10.52 -26.59
C GLU A 560 -23.91 10.80 -25.27
N TYR A 561 -23.12 9.83 -24.78
CA TYR A 561 -22.25 10.04 -23.63
C TYR A 561 -21.17 11.10 -23.92
N ARG A 562 -20.52 11.08 -25.09
CA ARG A 562 -19.54 12.14 -25.45
C ARG A 562 -20.21 13.51 -25.51
N GLN A 563 -21.39 13.63 -26.09
CA GLN A 563 -22.17 14.87 -26.14
C GLN A 563 -22.66 15.32 -24.75
N PHE A 564 -22.96 14.39 -23.84
CA PHE A 564 -23.26 14.70 -22.44
C PHE A 564 -22.03 15.26 -21.74
N PHE A 565 -20.88 14.58 -21.80
CA PHE A 565 -19.62 15.07 -21.21
C PHE A 565 -19.17 16.39 -21.84
N GLU A 566 -19.33 16.58 -23.15
CA GLU A 566 -19.10 17.86 -23.82
C GLU A 566 -20.05 18.98 -23.34
N LYS A 567 -21.32 18.67 -23.01
CA LYS A 567 -22.26 19.65 -22.44
C LYS A 567 -21.87 20.03 -21.02
N VAL A 568 -21.45 19.06 -20.21
CA VAL A 568 -20.89 19.31 -18.86
C VAL A 568 -19.64 20.18 -18.94
N ALA A 569 -18.71 19.84 -19.85
CA ALA A 569 -17.48 20.59 -20.09
C ALA A 569 -17.68 22.03 -20.61
N LYS A 570 -18.82 22.32 -21.26
CA LYS A 570 -19.18 23.66 -21.74
C LYS A 570 -19.78 24.56 -20.65
N ASN A 571 -19.90 24.07 -19.41
CA ASN A 571 -20.28 24.87 -18.24
C ASN A 571 -19.12 25.78 -17.79
N SER A 572 -19.39 27.06 -17.54
CA SER A 572 -18.39 28.06 -17.12
C SER A 572 -17.63 27.71 -15.84
N ASN A 573 -18.14 26.78 -15.04
CA ASN A 573 -17.57 26.38 -13.76
C ASN A 573 -16.63 25.16 -13.87
N VAL A 574 -16.46 24.58 -15.06
CA VAL A 574 -15.54 23.46 -15.31
C VAL A 574 -14.23 23.99 -15.89
N GLN A 575 -13.15 23.96 -15.11
CA GLN A 575 -11.84 24.47 -15.53
C GLN A 575 -11.11 23.55 -16.53
N SER A 576 -11.29 22.24 -16.37
CA SER A 576 -10.71 21.19 -17.20
C SER A 576 -11.53 19.92 -17.06
N TYR A 577 -11.55 19.07 -18.10
CA TYR A 577 -12.23 17.79 -18.08
C TYR A 577 -11.40 16.75 -18.83
N HIS A 578 -11.48 15.51 -18.35
CA HIS A 578 -10.90 14.33 -18.99
C HIS A 578 -11.99 13.26 -19.01
N TYR A 579 -12.04 12.46 -20.07
CA TYR A 579 -12.87 11.26 -20.13
C TYR A 579 -12.02 10.10 -20.64
N SER A 580 -12.10 8.98 -19.94
CA SER A 580 -11.89 7.66 -20.53
C SER A 580 -13.27 7.01 -20.67
N PHE A 581 -13.45 6.25 -21.75
CA PHE A 581 -14.36 5.11 -21.71
C PHE A 581 -13.53 3.91 -21.21
N ASP A 582 -14.15 2.76 -20.91
CA ASP A 582 -13.48 1.46 -20.79
C ASP A 582 -14.29 0.39 -21.56
N ILE A 583 -13.63 -0.65 -22.11
CA ILE A 583 -14.25 -1.59 -23.07
C ILE A 583 -14.46 -3.00 -22.50
N GLY A 584 -14.89 -3.94 -23.37
CA GLY A 584 -15.47 -5.23 -23.03
C GLY A 584 -14.85 -6.49 -23.68
N ILE A 585 -13.60 -6.87 -23.36
CA ILE A 585 -13.01 -8.19 -23.65
C ILE A 585 -13.52 -9.22 -22.61
N TYR A 586 -14.75 -9.71 -22.79
CA TYR A 586 -15.29 -10.76 -21.92
C TYR A 586 -14.72 -12.12 -22.34
N ARG A 587 -14.00 -12.79 -21.43
CA ARG A 587 -13.70 -14.23 -21.52
C ARG A 587 -14.99 -15.01 -21.28
N PHE A 588 -15.15 -16.14 -21.97
CA PHE A 588 -16.31 -17.02 -21.84
C PHE A 588 -15.88 -18.48 -21.67
N VAL A 589 -16.57 -19.20 -20.80
CA VAL A 589 -16.52 -20.66 -20.73
C VAL A 589 -17.68 -21.21 -21.56
N ILE A 590 -17.38 -22.00 -22.58
CA ILE A 590 -18.40 -22.68 -23.40
C ILE A 590 -18.23 -24.19 -23.18
N PRO A 591 -19.26 -24.91 -22.71
CA PRO A 591 -19.19 -26.37 -22.57
C PRO A 591 -19.15 -27.04 -23.94
N GLU A 592 -18.40 -28.14 -24.03
CA GLU A 592 -18.03 -28.79 -25.29
C GLU A 592 -19.25 -29.29 -26.11
N ASP A 593 -20.39 -29.57 -25.45
CA ASP A 593 -21.65 -30.00 -26.05
C ASP A 593 -22.32 -28.92 -26.92
N LYS A 594 -22.06 -27.64 -26.64
CA LYS A 594 -22.58 -26.50 -27.41
C LYS A 594 -21.67 -26.09 -28.56
N ILE A 595 -20.53 -26.76 -28.76
CA ILE A 595 -19.65 -26.56 -29.91
C ILE A 595 -20.20 -27.35 -31.10
N TYR A 596 -20.98 -26.67 -31.95
CA TYR A 596 -21.53 -27.27 -33.18
C TYR A 596 -20.43 -27.92 -34.05
N SER A 597 -20.66 -29.18 -34.42
CA SER A 597 -19.64 -30.07 -35.00
C SER A 597 -19.01 -29.54 -36.30
N TYR A 598 -17.75 -29.14 -36.23
CA TYR A 598 -16.94 -28.90 -37.43
C TYR A 598 -16.46 -30.22 -38.03
N GLN A 599 -16.88 -30.52 -39.28
CA GLN A 599 -16.37 -31.68 -40.01
C GLN A 599 -14.90 -31.49 -40.41
N THR A 600 -13.99 -32.13 -39.69
CA THR A 600 -12.56 -32.25 -40.03
C THR A 600 -12.34 -33.23 -41.19
N ARG A 601 -12.67 -32.81 -42.41
CA ARG A 601 -12.33 -33.57 -43.63
C ARG A 601 -10.80 -33.68 -43.79
N GLY A 602 -10.24 -34.86 -43.52
CA GLY A 602 -8.92 -35.26 -44.00
C GLY A 602 -7.87 -35.69 -42.97
N ILE A 603 -8.23 -35.89 -41.70
CA ILE A 603 -7.30 -36.40 -40.67
C ILE A 603 -7.74 -37.82 -40.26
N PRO A 604 -6.85 -38.83 -40.21
CA PRO A 604 -7.17 -40.17 -39.69
C PRO A 604 -7.37 -40.19 -38.17
N ASP A 605 -8.11 -41.18 -37.66
CA ASP A 605 -8.36 -41.33 -36.22
C ASP A 605 -7.06 -41.43 -35.39
N ILE A 606 -6.93 -40.55 -34.40
CA ILE A 606 -5.89 -40.65 -33.37
C ILE A 606 -6.43 -41.59 -32.27
N PRO A 607 -5.71 -42.68 -31.91
CA PRO A 607 -6.21 -43.65 -30.96
C PRO A 607 -6.39 -43.07 -29.55
N GLN A 608 -7.53 -43.37 -28.92
CA GLN A 608 -7.90 -42.91 -27.59
C GLN A 608 -6.85 -43.31 -26.54
N TYR A 609 -6.23 -42.33 -25.88
CA TYR A 609 -5.26 -42.54 -24.79
C TYR A 609 -5.53 -41.69 -23.54
N PHE A 610 -6.77 -41.20 -23.39
CA PHE A 610 -7.27 -40.56 -22.17
C PHE A 610 -8.64 -41.16 -21.81
N PRO A 611 -8.87 -41.58 -20.55
CA PRO A 611 -10.18 -42.09 -20.13
C PRO A 611 -11.23 -40.96 -20.08
N PRO A 612 -12.53 -41.29 -20.21
CA PRO A 612 -13.60 -40.32 -20.04
C PRO A 612 -13.69 -39.90 -18.56
N SER A 613 -13.28 -38.66 -18.30
CA SER A 613 -13.68 -37.88 -17.13
C SER A 613 -14.45 -36.68 -17.66
N GLU A 614 -15.52 -36.30 -16.97
CA GLU A 614 -16.49 -35.31 -17.44
C GLU A 614 -15.89 -33.89 -17.44
N ASN A 615 -16.40 -33.05 -18.34
CA ASN A 615 -16.05 -31.65 -18.57
C ASN A 615 -14.60 -31.36 -18.98
N ARG A 616 -14.42 -31.05 -20.28
CA ARG A 616 -13.32 -30.22 -20.78
C ARG A 616 -13.88 -28.88 -21.22
N ASN A 617 -13.19 -27.80 -20.88
CA ASN A 617 -13.49 -26.44 -21.35
C ASN A 617 -12.46 -26.04 -22.41
N ALA A 618 -12.91 -25.35 -23.47
CA ALA A 618 -12.03 -24.80 -24.50
C ALA A 618 -11.93 -23.28 -24.35
N GLU A 619 -10.72 -22.77 -24.14
CA GLU A 619 -10.44 -21.33 -24.09
C GLU A 619 -10.32 -20.75 -25.52
N LEU A 620 -10.91 -19.58 -25.77
CA LEU A 620 -10.84 -18.90 -27.07
C LEU A 620 -10.80 -17.37 -26.91
N ASP A 621 -9.70 -16.75 -27.30
CA ASP A 621 -9.54 -15.29 -27.31
C ASP A 621 -10.11 -14.68 -28.63
N ILE A 622 -10.75 -13.51 -28.51
CA ILE A 622 -11.34 -12.75 -29.63
C ILE A 622 -10.84 -11.29 -29.55
N VAL A 623 -10.29 -10.73 -30.63
CA VAL A 623 -9.43 -9.52 -30.58
C VAL A 623 -9.51 -8.68 -31.88
N THR A 624 -9.15 -7.37 -31.86
CA THR A 624 -9.53 -6.32 -32.86
C THR A 624 -8.46 -5.54 -33.78
N VAL A 625 -8.46 -5.69 -35.15
CA VAL A 625 -7.69 -5.05 -36.31
C VAL A 625 -8.47 -3.96 -37.05
N ASP A 626 -7.80 -2.89 -37.46
CA ASP A 626 -8.23 -2.02 -38.57
C ASP A 626 -8.47 -2.72 -39.95
N ASP A 627 -9.23 -2.06 -40.83
CA ASP A 627 -9.52 -2.51 -42.21
C ASP A 627 -8.27 -2.71 -43.09
N GLN A 628 -7.17 -1.98 -42.86
CA GLN A 628 -5.97 -2.08 -43.69
C GLN A 628 -5.22 -3.38 -43.40
N THR A 629 -5.09 -3.74 -42.11
CA THR A 629 -4.55 -5.02 -41.66
C THR A 629 -5.49 -6.18 -42.01
N TYR A 630 -6.83 -6.01 -41.92
CA TYR A 630 -7.79 -7.00 -42.44
C TYR A 630 -7.55 -7.30 -43.92
N ALA A 631 -7.35 -6.27 -44.75
CA ALA A 631 -7.09 -6.42 -46.18
C ALA A 631 -5.75 -7.10 -46.51
N GLU A 632 -4.78 -7.12 -45.59
CA GLU A 632 -3.55 -7.93 -45.74
C GLU A 632 -3.76 -9.38 -45.29
N ILE A 633 -4.47 -9.61 -44.17
CA ILE A 633 -4.84 -10.95 -43.70
C ILE A 633 -5.66 -11.70 -44.76
N VAL A 634 -6.64 -11.05 -45.39
CA VAL A 634 -7.42 -11.62 -46.50
C VAL A 634 -6.51 -12.13 -47.62
N LYS A 635 -5.53 -11.31 -48.07
CA LYS A 635 -4.55 -11.72 -49.10
C LYS A 635 -3.71 -12.92 -48.65
N LEU A 636 -3.25 -12.93 -47.39
CA LEU A 636 -2.45 -14.02 -46.82
C LEU A 636 -3.23 -15.34 -46.73
N THR A 637 -4.56 -15.31 -46.54
CA THR A 637 -5.40 -16.52 -46.57
C THR A 637 -5.68 -17.06 -47.99
N GLY A 638 -5.32 -16.32 -49.04
CA GLY A 638 -5.60 -16.69 -50.44
C GLY A 638 -7.09 -16.67 -50.82
N LYS A 639 -7.95 -16.03 -50.02
CA LYS A 639 -9.41 -15.93 -50.26
C LYS A 639 -9.84 -14.49 -50.49
N THR A 640 -11.08 -14.29 -50.95
CA THR A 640 -11.65 -12.95 -51.11
C THR A 640 -12.32 -12.47 -49.81
N ALA A 641 -12.31 -11.16 -49.56
CA ALA A 641 -12.94 -10.56 -48.38
C ALA A 641 -14.46 -10.85 -48.29
N GLN A 642 -15.10 -11.11 -49.43
CA GLN A 642 -16.53 -11.40 -49.52
C GLN A 642 -16.86 -12.86 -49.14
N GLU A 643 -15.92 -13.79 -49.28
CA GLU A 643 -16.06 -15.17 -48.79
C GLU A 643 -15.86 -15.29 -47.27
N LEU A 644 -15.15 -14.34 -46.66
CA LEU A 644 -14.83 -14.31 -45.24
C LEU A 644 -15.80 -13.44 -44.42
N LYS A 645 -16.59 -12.57 -45.06
CA LYS A 645 -17.57 -11.71 -44.39
C LYS A 645 -18.55 -12.53 -43.53
N GLY A 646 -18.67 -12.16 -42.26
CA GLY A 646 -19.56 -12.82 -41.29
C GLY A 646 -19.06 -14.16 -40.74
N LYS A 647 -17.74 -14.44 -40.82
CA LYS A 647 -17.13 -15.69 -40.30
C LYS A 647 -15.97 -15.36 -39.37
N ALA A 648 -15.87 -16.09 -38.26
CA ALA A 648 -14.68 -16.08 -37.42
C ALA A 648 -13.53 -16.85 -38.09
N ILE A 649 -12.28 -16.41 -37.82
CA ILE A 649 -11.06 -17.10 -38.23
C ILE A 649 -10.32 -17.49 -36.96
N ILE A 650 -10.16 -18.79 -36.71
CA ILE A 650 -9.50 -19.33 -35.52
C ILE A 650 -8.03 -19.61 -35.86
N LEU A 651 -7.11 -19.11 -35.03
CA LEU A 651 -5.67 -19.35 -35.11
C LEU A 651 -5.17 -19.82 -33.74
N ASN A 652 -4.52 -20.99 -33.69
CA ASN A 652 -4.18 -21.66 -32.43
C ASN A 652 -2.75 -21.32 -31.96
N TYR A 653 -2.62 -20.87 -30.71
CA TYR A 653 -1.35 -20.64 -30.02
C TYR A 653 -1.12 -21.73 -28.95
N ASN A 654 -0.42 -22.83 -29.27
CA ASN A 654 0.66 -23.39 -28.42
C ASN A 654 1.40 -24.63 -28.99
N ARG A 655 2.75 -24.57 -28.86
CA ARG A 655 3.75 -25.66 -28.77
C ARG A 655 3.89 -26.73 -29.89
N TRP A 656 4.90 -26.47 -30.74
CA TRP A 656 6.02 -27.37 -31.07
C TRP A 656 5.78 -28.89 -31.19
N THR A 657 5.83 -29.39 -32.43
CA THR A 657 6.52 -30.64 -32.78
C THR A 657 7.23 -30.42 -34.12
N GLU A 658 8.49 -30.82 -34.25
CA GLU A 658 9.31 -30.53 -35.44
C GLU A 658 9.12 -31.54 -36.58
N ILE A 659 8.87 -31.05 -37.80
CA ILE A 659 9.40 -31.61 -39.05
C ILE A 659 9.75 -30.42 -39.96
N HIS A 660 10.91 -30.45 -40.64
CA HIS A 660 11.37 -29.43 -41.61
C HIS A 660 10.60 -29.55 -42.95
N ASP A 661 10.68 -28.66 -43.95
CA ASP A 661 11.57 -27.52 -44.29
C ASP A 661 10.75 -26.51 -45.14
N ASP A 662 11.16 -25.33 -45.63
CA ASP A 662 12.45 -24.61 -45.77
C ASP A 662 12.14 -23.07 -45.76
N ASN A 663 13.17 -22.22 -45.80
CA ASN A 663 13.15 -20.76 -45.96
C ASN A 663 12.60 -19.93 -44.78
N SER A 664 13.53 -19.61 -43.88
CA SER A 664 13.40 -18.66 -42.79
C SER A 664 12.74 -17.32 -43.14
N ARG A 665 11.73 -16.93 -42.35
CA ARG A 665 11.68 -15.63 -41.63
C ARG A 665 10.61 -15.68 -40.53
N THR A 666 11.05 -15.65 -39.27
CA THR A 666 10.13 -15.45 -38.14
C THR A 666 9.65 -14.00 -38.14
N ILE A 667 8.35 -13.78 -38.32
CA ILE A 667 7.70 -12.51 -38.00
C ILE A 667 6.46 -12.83 -37.16
N THR A 668 6.45 -12.36 -35.92
CA THR A 668 5.32 -12.49 -35.00
C THR A 668 4.32 -11.37 -35.30
N TYR A 669 3.03 -11.71 -35.42
CA TYR A 669 1.94 -10.75 -35.63
C TYR A 669 0.85 -10.91 -34.56
N PRO A 670 0.21 -9.83 -34.05
CA PRO A 670 -0.86 -9.92 -33.05
C PRO A 670 -2.27 -10.17 -33.66
N PRO A 671 -3.24 -10.70 -32.88
CA PRO A 671 -4.61 -11.06 -33.31
C PRO A 671 -5.64 -9.93 -33.14
N PHE A 672 -6.61 -9.77 -34.07
CA PHE A 672 -7.28 -8.47 -34.38
C PHE A 672 -8.42 -8.66 -35.53
N LEU A 673 -9.67 -8.12 -35.94
CA LEU A 673 -11.00 -7.30 -35.83
C LEU A 673 -11.36 -5.72 -35.76
N ASN A 674 -12.22 -5.12 -36.61
CA ASN A 674 -12.36 -3.63 -36.84
C ASN A 674 -12.84 -2.61 -35.74
N GLU A 675 -12.24 -1.39 -35.78
CA GLU A 675 -12.60 -0.14 -35.05
C GLU A 675 -12.99 1.01 -36.02
N PRO A 676 -13.96 1.89 -35.72
CA PRO A 676 -14.21 3.14 -36.46
C PRO A 676 -13.30 4.30 -36.02
N GLU A 677 -13.14 5.33 -36.86
CA GLU A 677 -12.28 6.49 -36.58
C GLU A 677 -12.61 7.21 -35.24
N GLY A 678 -11.69 7.15 -34.27
CA GLY A 678 -11.55 8.24 -33.28
C GLY A 678 -11.21 7.90 -31.82
N MET A 679 -11.28 6.65 -31.35
CA MET A 679 -10.99 6.30 -29.95
C MET A 679 -10.31 4.93 -29.82
N ILE A 680 -9.26 4.84 -29.00
CA ILE A 680 -8.50 3.63 -28.67
C ILE A 680 -9.00 3.06 -27.34
N LEU A 681 -9.16 1.72 -27.19
CA LEU A 681 -9.53 1.16 -25.88
C LEU A 681 -9.14 -0.32 -25.57
N HIS A 682 -9.32 -0.72 -24.31
CA HIS A 682 -8.83 -1.97 -23.68
C HIS A 682 -9.82 -2.60 -22.67
N GLY A 683 -9.51 -3.84 -22.26
CA GLY A 683 -10.01 -4.54 -21.05
C GLY A 683 -11.31 -5.35 -21.20
N SER A 684 -11.47 -6.47 -20.47
CA SER A 684 -12.57 -6.71 -19.50
C SER A 684 -12.52 -8.07 -18.73
N ILE A 685 -13.60 -8.88 -18.77
CA ILE A 685 -14.32 -9.50 -17.63
C ILE A 685 -14.60 -11.01 -17.91
N MET A 686 -15.32 -11.73 -17.05
CA MET A 686 -15.94 -13.04 -17.33
C MET A 686 -17.40 -13.06 -16.84
N LYS A 687 -18.25 -13.93 -17.39
CA LYS A 687 -19.53 -14.30 -16.76
C LYS A 687 -19.75 -15.80 -16.87
N GLU A 688 -20.16 -16.40 -15.76
CA GLU A 688 -20.72 -17.75 -15.68
C GLU A 688 -22.10 -17.64 -15.01
N GLU A 689 -23.04 -18.48 -15.44
CA GLU A 689 -24.45 -18.40 -15.05
C GLU A 689 -25.08 -19.79 -15.18
N ASP A 690 -25.60 -20.33 -14.08
CA ASP A 690 -26.43 -21.53 -14.05
C ASP A 690 -27.52 -21.36 -12.97
N ASP A 691 -28.70 -21.93 -13.22
CA ASP A 691 -29.95 -21.44 -12.65
C ASP A 691 -30.25 -21.94 -11.22
N ARG A 692 -30.81 -21.02 -10.40
CA ARG A 692 -31.96 -21.27 -9.50
C ARG A 692 -32.40 -20.02 -8.72
N TYR A 693 -33.26 -19.22 -9.33
CA TYR A 693 -34.25 -18.40 -8.60
C TYR A 693 -35.61 -18.53 -9.30
N PRO A 694 -36.71 -18.84 -8.56
CA PRO A 694 -38.04 -18.91 -9.13
C PRO A 694 -38.71 -17.53 -9.23
N ASP A 695 -39.67 -17.46 -10.15
CA ASP A 695 -40.45 -16.29 -10.57
C ASP A 695 -40.82 -15.24 -9.50
N TYR A 696 -40.65 -13.96 -9.87
CA TYR A 696 -41.62 -12.91 -9.55
C TYR A 696 -41.89 -12.04 -10.79
N ALA A 697 -42.99 -12.36 -11.48
CA ALA A 697 -43.77 -11.35 -12.21
C ALA A 697 -44.63 -10.56 -11.19
N GLY A 698 -45.13 -9.37 -11.48
CA GLY A 698 -45.02 -8.55 -12.71
C GLY A 698 -45.96 -7.33 -12.59
N ASP A 699 -45.91 -6.45 -13.60
CA ASP A 699 -46.51 -5.10 -13.69
C ASP A 699 -45.80 -3.99 -12.88
#